data_AF-A0A3B8L2B6-F1
#
_entry.id   AF-A0A3B8L2B6-F1
#
_cell.length_a   1.000
_cell.length_b   1.000
_cell.length_c   1.000
_cell.angle_alpha   90.00
_cell.angle_beta   90.00
_cell.angle_gamma   90.00
#
_symmetry.space_group_name_H-M   'P 1'
#
loop_
_entity.id
_entity.type
_entity.pdbx_description
1 polymer ?
#
loop_
_entity_poly.entity_id
_entity_poly.type
_entity_poly.pdbx_seq_one_letter_code
_entity_poly.pdbx_strand_id
1 'polypeptide(L)'
;MCHSGVERNCPGVEVVMVVRTLCRIVVVLCVVATPLVAAEPIGFWSFQPLRFTVPRGGESGWPSNSIDQFILRRMELANLRPSARADDEKLLRRVCFDLLGLPPTSGQRDLFLSDRRPDAWSRLVDRLLANPHMGERWGRHWLDVVRFAESYGFEHDLDNKNAYHFRDFVIRAFNDDMPFDRFVRWQLAGDELAPADPLARMATGFLAAGVHNADIAKVRVEQERYDELDDLVNTVGTSLLGLSVGCARCHDHKFDPISQEEYYRFVAIFERTVRGEMNLSTRGTSGSGVLPVLVAGEGLKPLPRLYNPGPAFFTRTWFLRRGDVKLKDHEVRPGYLDVLLAEGAAGQDFAVPDPPAVSGKDRPTLRRSGLARWVTDTRRGAGHLLARVIVNRIWQHHFGRGLVNTPNDFGDQGQPPTHPELLDWLASELIRSGWQMKSIHRMVLGSQTYRQAVLTSERTETDDALFRGRRVRRLEAESIRDSLLVLGDRFDSRMFGPGSLDTSHPRRAIYFRVKRSQPDPLLALFDLPDTLQGTAIRSSTIVSPQALAFLNGPVVRQAAAALARRLQADRPKAESPVLVRDLFRRVLGREPDRSSVALALEFLEEQKTGYQSLARQFESGKREAGRGLVLDLTAVRLSPGDVSRWADDRAGQTGIVFRPRGKGRPRLVADATPTGRPAVRFGPGPTVLQADDNPLVEFGTGDFTVSVVFRMDPASGGGTQILGKDSYPGGGASYTGYFFHENGGHLRFSTRNLRQGKGPVNYLDSIGTIQRGRWHRATAVRSGRTVKLFLDDKLSPDRTLLEPSPTHIDNTVPLKLGLIDEHDSGAFHGDLAEVRIYRRSLSDEQVRLLHVRQGHEYLGQSPPDPLDLAWVDLCQAIFCLNEFLYIE
;
A
#
# COMPACT_ATOMS: atom_id res chain seq x y z
N MET A 1 62.72 -10.91 -20.15
CA MET A 1 63.60 -11.00 -21.34
C MET A 1 64.88 -10.23 -21.04
N CYS A 2 66.01 -10.82 -21.45
CA CYS A 2 67.40 -10.35 -21.37
C CYS A 2 68.05 -10.35 -19.96
N HIS A 3 69.22 -10.95 -19.71
CA HIS A 3 70.04 -11.90 -20.47
C HIS A 3 71.09 -12.52 -19.49
N SER A 4 71.23 -13.86 -19.53
CA SER A 4 72.47 -14.67 -19.48
C SER A 4 73.81 -13.98 -19.16
N GLY A 5 74.73 -14.49 -18.34
CA GLY A 5 75.36 -15.84 -18.25
C GLY A 5 76.78 -15.63 -17.63
N VAL A 6 77.65 -16.57 -17.26
CA VAL A 6 77.83 -18.03 -17.41
C VAL A 6 79.09 -18.39 -16.57
N GLU A 7 79.00 -19.46 -15.77
CA GLU A 7 79.98 -20.52 -15.39
C GLU A 7 81.45 -20.18 -14.94
N ARG A 8 82.25 -20.97 -14.19
CA ARG A 8 82.38 -22.43 -13.92
C ARG A 8 83.13 -22.70 -12.59
N ASN A 9 82.79 -23.77 -11.88
CA ASN A 9 83.66 -24.97 -11.69
C ASN A 9 83.06 -25.97 -10.66
N CYS A 10 82.84 -27.21 -11.11
CA CYS A 10 82.51 -28.43 -10.35
C CYS A 10 83.82 -29.12 -9.84
N PRO A 11 83.83 -30.34 -9.24
CA PRO A 11 82.77 -31.20 -8.62
C PRO A 11 83.18 -31.86 -7.26
N GLY A 12 82.22 -32.50 -6.56
CA GLY A 12 82.41 -33.89 -6.10
C GLY A 12 82.45 -34.26 -4.59
N VAL A 13 81.47 -35.11 -4.20
CA VAL A 13 81.54 -36.29 -3.29
C VAL A 13 81.16 -36.16 -1.80
N GLU A 14 79.97 -36.73 -1.51
CA GLU A 14 79.51 -37.64 -0.41
C GLU A 14 80.19 -37.66 0.97
N VAL A 15 79.45 -37.38 2.06
CA VAL A 15 78.69 -38.31 2.96
C VAL A 15 79.58 -39.19 3.85
N VAL A 16 79.40 -39.10 5.19
CA VAL A 16 79.18 -40.20 6.18
C VAL A 16 79.39 -39.72 7.65
N MET A 17 78.37 -39.96 8.50
CA MET A 17 78.32 -40.09 9.99
C MET A 17 78.87 -38.92 10.86
N VAL A 18 78.21 -38.38 11.89
CA VAL A 18 77.55 -38.89 13.13
C VAL A 18 76.69 -37.70 13.63
N VAL A 19 75.43 -37.74 14.09
CA VAL A 19 74.90 -38.24 15.37
C VAL A 19 73.36 -38.18 15.28
N ARG A 20 72.72 -39.35 15.20
CA ARG A 20 71.37 -39.56 15.76
C ARG A 20 71.55 -39.68 17.28
N THR A 21 70.84 -38.87 18.06
CA THR A 21 70.33 -39.11 19.43
C THR A 21 70.25 -37.78 20.17
N LEU A 22 69.08 -37.12 20.12
CA LEU A 22 68.56 -36.19 21.14
C LEU A 22 67.28 -35.54 20.59
N CYS A 23 66.14 -36.19 20.81
CA CYS A 23 64.81 -35.58 21.00
C CYS A 23 63.72 -36.67 21.06
N ARG A 24 63.86 -37.59 22.02
CA ARG A 24 62.78 -38.39 22.59
C ARG A 24 63.14 -38.64 24.06
N ILE A 25 62.17 -38.45 24.96
CA ILE A 25 62.22 -38.60 26.42
C ILE A 25 62.55 -37.30 27.19
N VAL A 26 61.54 -36.44 27.32
CA VAL A 26 61.17 -35.86 28.63
C VAL A 26 59.64 -35.97 28.72
N VAL A 27 59.19 -37.12 29.24
CA VAL A 27 57.84 -37.35 29.74
C VAL A 27 58.03 -37.86 31.16
N VAL A 28 57.11 -37.44 32.04
CA VAL A 28 56.80 -37.92 33.40
C VAL A 28 57.24 -36.99 34.55
N LEU A 29 56.22 -36.61 35.35
CA LEU A 29 56.20 -35.99 36.70
C LEU A 29 56.23 -34.46 36.81
N CYS A 30 55.07 -33.84 36.54
CA CYS A 30 54.44 -32.86 37.44
C CYS A 30 52.94 -32.80 37.14
N VAL A 31 52.17 -33.68 37.80
CA VAL A 31 50.71 -33.59 37.89
C VAL A 31 50.39 -32.54 38.95
N VAL A 32 50.04 -31.33 38.51
CA VAL A 32 49.17 -30.44 39.29
C VAL A 32 47.86 -30.45 38.54
N ALA A 33 46.83 -31.01 39.16
CA ALA A 33 45.48 -31.07 38.65
C ALA A 33 44.90 -29.65 38.53
N THR A 34 45.03 -29.04 37.36
CA THR A 34 44.07 -28.05 36.89
C THR A 34 42.86 -28.82 36.37
N PRO A 35 41.62 -28.45 36.75
CA PRO A 35 40.46 -29.06 36.13
C PRO A 35 40.56 -28.79 34.63
N LEU A 36 40.37 -29.83 33.82
CA LEU A 36 40.06 -29.69 32.40
C LEU A 36 38.92 -28.67 32.31
N VAL A 37 39.25 -27.44 31.95
CA VAL A 37 38.26 -26.51 31.40
C VAL A 37 37.77 -27.22 30.16
N ALA A 38 36.51 -27.66 30.20
CA ALA A 38 35.81 -28.19 29.04
C ALA A 38 36.09 -27.25 27.86
N ALA A 39 36.57 -27.81 26.76
CA ALA A 39 36.80 -27.06 25.53
C ALA A 39 35.58 -26.18 25.22
N GLU A 40 35.79 -24.88 25.00
CA GLU A 40 34.74 -23.99 24.50
C GLU A 40 34.21 -24.57 23.18
N PRO A 41 32.90 -24.81 23.03
CA PRO A 41 32.35 -25.26 21.76
C PRO A 41 32.49 -24.10 20.76
N ILE A 42 33.32 -24.29 19.74
CA ILE A 42 33.27 -23.47 18.53
C ILE A 42 31.88 -23.72 17.91
N GLY A 43 30.89 -22.86 18.17
CA GLY A 43 29.50 -23.21 17.88
C GLY A 43 28.55 -22.02 17.75
N PHE A 44 27.82 -21.97 16.63
CA PHE A 44 26.76 -21.02 16.31
C PHE A 44 25.72 -20.93 17.43
N TRP A 45 25.58 -19.74 18.04
CA TRP A 45 24.74 -19.52 19.22
C TRP A 45 23.25 -19.89 18.99
N SER A 46 22.75 -19.67 17.77
CA SER A 46 21.35 -19.85 17.39
C SER A 46 20.96 -21.31 17.20
N PHE A 47 21.93 -22.22 17.07
CA PHE A 47 21.70 -23.67 16.94
C PHE A 47 21.78 -24.40 18.29
N GLN A 48 22.30 -23.73 19.32
CA GLN A 48 22.39 -24.32 20.66
C GLN A 48 21.00 -24.51 21.27
N PRO A 49 20.80 -25.52 22.14
CA PRO A 49 19.57 -25.66 22.91
C PRO A 49 19.21 -24.37 23.68
N LEU A 50 17.93 -24.16 23.95
CA LEU A 50 17.46 -22.99 24.71
C LEU A 50 18.03 -23.03 26.14
N ARG A 51 18.73 -21.97 26.56
CA ARG A 51 19.35 -21.84 27.89
C ARG A 51 19.18 -20.42 28.43
N PHE A 52 18.70 -20.31 29.66
CA PHE A 52 18.53 -19.01 30.32
C PHE A 52 18.58 -19.17 31.84
N THR A 53 18.96 -18.10 32.55
CA THR A 53 18.78 -17.96 33.99
C THR A 53 18.07 -16.63 34.27
N VAL A 54 16.84 -16.69 34.76
CA VAL A 54 16.10 -15.45 35.07
C VAL A 54 16.84 -14.68 36.17
N PRO A 55 17.26 -13.42 35.93
CA PRO A 55 17.96 -12.64 36.94
C PRO A 55 17.11 -12.45 38.19
N ARG A 56 17.72 -12.55 39.37
CA ARG A 56 17.04 -12.17 40.61
C ARG A 56 16.72 -10.68 40.55
N GLY A 57 15.49 -10.31 40.91
CA GLY A 57 15.09 -8.91 41.00
C GLY A 57 16.01 -8.17 41.97
N GLY A 58 16.63 -7.07 41.53
CA GLY A 58 17.36 -6.16 42.43
C GLY A 58 16.42 -5.49 43.44
N GLU A 59 16.97 -4.66 44.33
CA GLU A 59 16.16 -3.88 45.29
C GLU A 59 15.25 -2.83 44.61
N SER A 60 15.42 -2.62 43.30
CA SER A 60 14.56 -1.76 42.49
C SER A 60 13.14 -2.34 42.36
N GLY A 61 12.13 -1.56 42.76
CA GLY A 61 10.71 -1.90 42.56
C GLY A 61 10.22 -1.72 41.11
N TRP A 62 11.11 -1.50 40.14
CA TRP A 62 10.74 -1.28 38.74
C TRP A 62 10.25 -2.55 38.02
N PRO A 63 10.89 -3.72 38.14
CA PRO A 63 10.47 -4.90 37.38
C PRO A 63 9.06 -5.38 37.77
N SER A 64 8.19 -5.55 36.77
CA SER A 64 6.84 -6.10 36.96
C SER A 64 6.70 -7.55 36.52
N ASN A 65 7.62 -8.03 35.69
CA ASN A 65 7.70 -9.41 35.22
C ASN A 65 9.16 -9.79 34.87
N SER A 66 9.38 -11.02 34.40
CA SER A 66 10.71 -11.52 34.07
C SER A 66 11.37 -10.79 32.90
N ILE A 67 10.61 -10.25 31.93
CA ILE A 67 11.19 -9.41 30.85
C ILE A 67 11.91 -8.21 31.46
N ASP A 68 11.25 -7.53 32.40
CA ASP A 68 11.84 -6.37 33.06
C ASP A 68 13.09 -6.72 33.87
N GLN A 69 13.17 -7.94 34.43
CA GLN A 69 14.37 -8.41 35.14
C GLN A 69 15.57 -8.56 34.20
N PHE A 70 15.39 -9.16 33.02
CA PHE A 70 16.44 -9.27 32.01
C PHE A 70 16.92 -7.91 31.52
N ILE A 71 15.98 -7.02 31.20
CA ILE A 71 16.25 -5.68 30.68
C ILE A 71 16.95 -4.82 31.73
N LEU A 72 16.41 -4.77 32.96
CA LEU A 72 16.99 -4.00 34.06
C LEU A 72 18.42 -4.46 34.36
N ARG A 73 18.66 -5.77 34.42
CA ARG A 73 19.99 -6.32 34.70
C ARG A 73 21.03 -5.81 33.69
N ARG A 74 20.68 -5.74 32.40
CA ARG A 74 21.60 -5.24 31.36
C ARG A 74 21.79 -3.73 31.43
N MET A 75 20.73 -2.98 31.76
CA MET A 75 20.85 -1.53 32.01
C MET A 75 21.75 -1.23 33.20
N GLU A 76 21.60 -1.94 34.32
CA GLU A 76 22.43 -1.77 35.53
C GLU A 76 23.91 -2.04 35.25
N LEU A 77 24.22 -3.10 34.50
CA LEU A 77 25.60 -3.41 34.07
C LEU A 77 26.19 -2.30 33.17
N ALA A 78 25.35 -1.58 32.44
CA ALA A 78 25.74 -0.44 31.62
C ALA A 78 25.66 0.91 32.36
N ASN A 79 25.39 0.91 33.68
CA ASN A 79 25.16 2.11 34.49
C ASN A 79 24.01 2.99 34.00
N LEU A 80 23.00 2.40 33.35
CA LEU A 80 21.80 3.07 32.87
C LEU A 80 20.62 2.82 33.82
N ARG A 81 19.66 3.73 33.81
CA ARG A 81 18.39 3.59 34.52
C ARG A 81 17.22 3.61 33.55
N PRO A 82 16.14 2.84 33.78
CA PRO A 82 14.95 2.89 32.94
C PRO A 82 14.39 4.31 32.81
N SER A 83 13.71 4.57 31.68
CA SER A 83 12.92 5.79 31.52
C SER A 83 11.68 5.76 32.42
N ALA A 84 11.09 6.93 32.68
CA ALA A 84 9.80 7.03 33.32
C ALA A 84 8.72 6.27 32.54
N ARG A 85 7.61 5.93 33.18
CA ARG A 85 6.44 5.36 32.50
C ARG A 85 5.77 6.43 31.63
N ALA A 86 5.31 6.06 30.44
CA ALA A 86 4.50 6.94 29.59
C ALA A 86 3.10 7.18 30.19
N ASP A 87 2.49 8.31 29.81
CA ASP A 87 1.12 8.64 30.19
C ASP A 87 0.10 7.66 29.60
N ASP A 88 -1.04 7.50 30.25
CA ASP A 88 -2.06 6.53 29.87
C ASP A 88 -2.61 6.74 28.46
N GLU A 89 -2.78 8.00 28.03
CA GLU A 89 -3.23 8.33 26.67
C GLU A 89 -2.21 7.89 25.61
N LYS A 90 -0.91 8.11 25.88
CA LYS A 90 0.19 7.68 25.00
C LYS A 90 0.26 6.16 24.93
N LEU A 91 0.17 5.49 26.08
CA LEU A 91 0.16 4.03 26.14
C LEU A 91 -1.04 3.41 25.41
N LEU A 92 -2.22 4.00 25.55
CA LEU A 92 -3.42 3.56 24.83
C LEU A 92 -3.25 3.71 23.31
N ARG A 93 -2.80 4.88 22.84
CA ARG A 93 -2.55 5.11 21.40
C ARG A 93 -1.53 4.10 20.87
N ARG A 94 -0.42 3.93 21.58
CA ARG A 94 0.65 2.98 21.26
C ARG A 94 0.13 1.55 21.10
N VAL A 95 -0.58 1.02 22.10
CA VAL A 95 -1.04 -0.37 22.08
C VAL A 95 -2.13 -0.60 21.03
N CYS A 96 -2.98 0.40 20.75
CA CYS A 96 -3.96 0.31 19.66
C CYS A 96 -3.30 0.23 18.29
N PHE A 97 -2.26 1.03 18.01
CA PHE A 97 -1.53 0.92 16.75
C PHE A 97 -0.68 -0.36 16.67
N ASP A 98 -0.04 -0.77 17.77
CA ASP A 98 0.76 -2.00 17.80
C ASP A 98 -0.10 -3.26 17.57
N LEU A 99 -1.29 -3.32 18.19
CA LEU A 99 -2.17 -4.49 18.06
C LEU A 99 -3.16 -4.41 16.90
N LEU A 100 -3.73 -3.25 16.60
CA LEU A 100 -4.82 -3.12 15.60
C LEU A 100 -4.39 -2.38 14.33
N GLY A 101 -3.32 -1.58 14.39
CA GLY A 101 -2.95 -0.65 13.32
C GLY A 101 -3.95 0.49 13.13
N LEU A 102 -4.78 0.77 14.13
CA LEU A 102 -5.85 1.76 14.11
C LEU A 102 -5.75 2.66 15.35
N PRO A 103 -6.22 3.92 15.27
CA PRO A 103 -6.27 4.80 16.43
C PRO A 103 -7.30 4.29 17.46
N PRO A 104 -7.13 4.62 18.76
CA PRO A 104 -8.12 4.29 19.77
C PRO A 104 -9.46 5.01 19.48
N THR A 105 -10.57 4.31 19.69
CA THR A 105 -11.90 4.95 19.64
C THR A 105 -12.15 5.75 20.93
N SER A 106 -13.03 6.75 20.86
CA SER A 106 -13.42 7.53 22.05
C SER A 106 -13.94 6.63 23.17
N GLY A 107 -14.71 5.59 22.85
CA GLY A 107 -15.21 4.63 23.84
C GLY A 107 -14.10 3.80 24.50
N GLN A 108 -13.08 3.36 23.75
CA GLN A 108 -11.93 2.66 24.32
C GLN A 108 -11.12 3.55 25.25
N ARG A 109 -10.94 4.82 24.86
CA ARG A 109 -10.28 5.85 25.67
C ARG A 109 -11.02 6.09 26.98
N ASP A 110 -12.29 6.45 26.91
CA ASP A 110 -13.08 6.79 28.09
C ASP A 110 -13.18 5.60 29.06
N LEU A 111 -13.33 4.39 28.53
CA LEU A 111 -13.32 3.15 29.32
C LEU A 111 -11.98 2.90 30.03
N PHE A 112 -10.85 3.13 29.36
CA PHE A 112 -9.53 2.88 29.95
C PHE A 112 -9.16 3.95 30.97
N LEU A 113 -9.34 5.23 30.64
CA LEU A 113 -8.94 6.35 31.51
C LEU A 113 -9.81 6.46 32.78
N SER A 114 -11.04 5.93 32.75
CA SER A 114 -11.91 5.85 33.93
C SER A 114 -11.71 4.59 34.78
N ASP A 115 -11.00 3.58 34.29
CA ASP A 115 -10.79 2.31 35.00
C ASP A 115 -9.70 2.44 36.07
N ARG A 116 -10.11 2.55 37.33
CA ARG A 116 -9.20 2.71 38.49
C ARG A 116 -8.68 1.40 39.08
N ARG A 117 -9.04 0.25 38.49
CA ARG A 117 -8.60 -1.06 39.02
C ARG A 117 -7.09 -1.25 38.79
N PRO A 118 -6.37 -1.94 39.69
CA PRO A 118 -4.94 -2.22 39.53
C PRO A 118 -4.60 -3.00 38.24
N ASP A 119 -5.54 -3.81 37.73
CA ASP A 119 -5.38 -4.64 36.55
C ASP A 119 -5.91 -3.99 35.25
N ALA A 120 -6.35 -2.72 35.29
CA ALA A 120 -6.98 -2.01 34.16
C ALA A 120 -6.19 -2.12 32.84
N TRP A 121 -4.86 -2.00 32.91
CA TRP A 121 -3.97 -2.18 31.76
C TRP A 121 -4.05 -3.58 31.16
N SER A 122 -3.97 -4.62 31.99
CA SER A 122 -4.05 -6.00 31.52
C SER A 122 -5.42 -6.30 30.89
N ARG A 123 -6.50 -5.75 31.44
CA ARG A 123 -7.85 -5.87 30.87
C ARG A 123 -8.00 -5.16 29.53
N LEU A 124 -7.35 -4.00 29.36
CA LEU A 124 -7.27 -3.32 28.07
C LEU A 124 -6.54 -4.21 27.04
N VAL A 125 -5.36 -4.72 27.39
CA VAL A 125 -4.57 -5.60 26.53
C VAL A 125 -5.39 -6.83 26.11
N ASP A 126 -6.11 -7.47 27.04
CA ASP A 126 -6.94 -8.64 26.73
C ASP A 126 -8.06 -8.33 25.74
N ARG A 127 -8.74 -7.19 25.92
CA ARG A 127 -9.77 -6.75 24.97
C ARG A 127 -9.21 -6.47 23.59
N LEU A 128 -7.99 -5.91 23.51
CA LEU A 128 -7.34 -5.63 22.23
C LEU A 128 -6.82 -6.90 21.55
N LEU A 129 -6.27 -7.86 22.31
CA LEU A 129 -5.86 -9.17 21.78
C LEU A 129 -7.05 -10.03 21.31
N ALA A 130 -8.24 -9.81 21.88
CA ALA A 130 -9.49 -10.42 21.43
C ALA A 130 -10.14 -9.69 20.24
N ASN A 131 -9.65 -8.51 19.86
CA ASN A 131 -10.24 -7.73 18.77
C ASN A 131 -9.88 -8.35 17.41
N PRO A 132 -10.84 -8.55 16.49
CA PRO A 132 -10.57 -9.19 15.20
C PRO A 132 -9.66 -8.38 14.26
N HIS A 133 -9.48 -7.08 14.49
CA HIS A 133 -8.51 -6.26 13.77
C HIS A 133 -7.05 -6.60 14.12
N MET A 134 -6.83 -7.38 15.18
CA MET A 134 -5.52 -7.95 15.54
C MET A 134 -4.96 -8.83 14.42
N GLY A 135 -5.77 -9.77 13.91
CA GLY A 135 -5.38 -10.67 12.84
C GLY A 135 -5.09 -9.95 11.53
N GLU A 136 -5.78 -8.83 11.25
CA GLU A 136 -5.45 -7.99 10.09
C GLU A 136 -4.10 -7.29 10.27
N ARG A 137 -3.83 -6.75 11.46
CA ARG A 137 -2.57 -6.05 11.77
C ARG A 137 -1.38 -7.01 11.73
N TRP A 138 -1.46 -8.12 12.45
CA TRP A 138 -0.37 -9.09 12.57
C TRP A 138 -0.28 -10.03 11.37
N GLY A 139 -1.40 -10.26 10.68
CA GLY A 139 -1.42 -10.92 9.39
C GLY A 139 -0.57 -10.21 8.35
N ARG A 140 -0.67 -8.88 8.28
CA ARG A 140 0.19 -8.09 7.38
C ARG A 140 1.68 -8.30 7.65
N HIS A 141 2.11 -8.28 8.92
CA HIS A 141 3.51 -8.52 9.27
C HIS A 141 4.01 -9.87 8.76
N TRP A 142 3.17 -10.91 8.83
CA TRP A 142 3.49 -12.21 8.24
C TRP A 142 3.56 -12.16 6.71
N LEU A 143 2.59 -11.49 6.08
CA LEU A 143 2.49 -11.38 4.61
C LEU A 143 3.69 -10.66 3.99
N ASP A 144 4.25 -9.66 4.69
CA ASP A 144 5.49 -8.98 4.29
C ASP A 144 6.67 -9.96 4.25
N VAL A 145 6.81 -10.82 5.28
CA VAL A 145 7.91 -11.79 5.41
C VAL A 145 7.83 -12.86 4.32
N VAL A 146 6.61 -13.25 3.92
CA VAL A 146 6.37 -14.31 2.93
C VAL A 146 6.08 -13.78 1.52
N ARG A 147 6.41 -12.50 1.26
CA ARG A 147 6.33 -11.80 -0.05
C ARG A 147 4.99 -11.96 -0.77
N PHE A 148 3.90 -11.96 0.00
CA PHE A 148 2.57 -12.19 -0.54
C PHE A 148 2.17 -11.16 -1.60
N ALA A 149 1.69 -11.65 -2.74
CA ALA A 149 0.98 -10.83 -3.71
C ALA A 149 -0.12 -11.62 -4.44
N GLU A 150 -1.02 -10.88 -5.08
CA GLU A 150 -2.12 -11.42 -5.88
C GLU A 150 -1.84 -11.25 -7.39
N SER A 151 -0.56 -11.34 -7.78
CA SER A 151 -0.10 -11.36 -9.17
C SER A 151 1.17 -12.23 -9.35
N TYR A 152 1.64 -12.41 -10.58
CA TYR A 152 2.78 -13.29 -10.92
C TYR A 152 4.17 -12.65 -10.76
N GLY A 153 4.32 -11.33 -10.98
CA GLY A 153 5.56 -10.58 -10.78
C GLY A 153 6.58 -10.54 -11.92
N PHE A 154 6.35 -11.27 -13.02
CA PHE A 154 7.24 -11.33 -14.22
C PHE A 154 6.75 -10.42 -15.35
N GLU A 155 7.26 -10.57 -16.59
CA GLU A 155 7.02 -9.65 -17.72
C GLU A 155 5.53 -9.35 -17.97
N HIS A 156 4.65 -10.32 -17.75
CA HIS A 156 3.20 -10.17 -17.94
C HIS A 156 2.41 -9.82 -16.67
N ASP A 157 3.01 -9.99 -15.48
CA ASP A 157 2.40 -9.81 -14.16
C ASP A 157 0.90 -10.20 -14.09
N LEU A 158 0.58 -11.42 -14.53
CA LEU A 158 -0.79 -11.94 -14.57
C LEU A 158 -1.44 -11.97 -13.17
N ASP A 159 -2.75 -11.78 -13.12
CA ASP A 159 -3.52 -11.73 -11.88
C ASP A 159 -3.69 -13.12 -11.23
N ASN A 160 -3.41 -13.22 -9.93
CA ASN A 160 -3.78 -14.34 -9.07
C ASN A 160 -5.08 -14.06 -8.32
N LYS A 161 -6.22 -14.20 -9.00
CA LYS A 161 -7.55 -13.81 -8.46
C LYS A 161 -7.96 -14.56 -7.19
N ASN A 162 -7.36 -15.72 -6.93
CA ASN A 162 -7.72 -16.62 -5.84
C ASN A 162 -6.65 -16.72 -4.73
N ALA A 163 -5.59 -15.88 -4.78
CA ALA A 163 -4.53 -15.86 -3.76
C ALA A 163 -4.99 -15.28 -2.41
N TYR A 164 -6.01 -14.41 -2.40
CA TYR A 164 -6.52 -13.77 -1.18
C TYR A 164 -6.98 -14.76 -0.09
N HIS A 165 -7.32 -16.01 -0.46
CA HIS A 165 -7.70 -17.04 0.51
C HIS A 165 -6.56 -17.38 1.48
N PHE A 166 -5.30 -17.30 1.03
CA PHE A 166 -4.14 -17.47 1.92
C PHE A 166 -4.04 -16.32 2.92
N ARG A 167 -4.17 -15.06 2.45
CA ARG A 167 -4.25 -13.88 3.33
C ARG A 167 -5.37 -14.02 4.36
N ASP A 168 -6.55 -14.47 3.92
CA ASP A 168 -7.70 -14.66 4.81
C ASP A 168 -7.45 -15.78 5.83
N PHE A 169 -6.77 -16.87 5.46
CA PHE A 169 -6.30 -17.90 6.38
C PHE A 169 -5.37 -17.31 7.44
N VAL A 170 -4.36 -16.53 7.04
CA VAL A 170 -3.40 -15.91 7.97
C VAL A 170 -4.12 -15.02 8.99
N ILE A 171 -5.04 -14.18 8.53
CA ILE A 171 -5.83 -13.31 9.41
C ILE A 171 -6.66 -14.13 10.41
N ARG A 172 -7.30 -15.22 9.96
CA ARG A 172 -8.07 -16.12 10.84
C ARG A 172 -7.18 -16.81 11.85
N ALA A 173 -6.07 -17.38 11.43
CA ALA A 173 -5.14 -18.11 12.30
C ALA A 173 -4.66 -17.22 13.47
N PHE A 174 -4.31 -15.96 13.22
CA PHE A 174 -3.92 -15.04 14.29
C PHE A 174 -5.10 -14.59 15.17
N ASN A 175 -6.29 -14.39 14.60
CA ASN A 175 -7.48 -14.05 15.39
C ASN A 175 -7.91 -15.18 16.32
N ASP A 176 -7.86 -16.41 15.83
CA ASP A 176 -8.24 -17.61 16.58
C ASP A 176 -7.14 -18.08 17.55
N ASP A 177 -5.99 -17.38 17.58
CA ASP A 177 -4.80 -17.74 18.35
C ASP A 177 -4.36 -19.18 18.07
N MET A 178 -4.37 -19.55 16.79
CA MET A 178 -3.90 -20.86 16.33
C MET A 178 -2.47 -21.09 16.84
N PRO A 179 -2.17 -22.25 17.46
CA PRO A 179 -0.81 -22.61 17.83
C PRO A 179 0.15 -22.40 16.65
N PHE A 180 1.22 -21.64 16.86
CA PHE A 180 2.11 -21.23 15.78
C PHE A 180 2.81 -22.42 15.12
N ASP A 181 3.07 -23.51 15.85
CA ASP A 181 3.56 -24.76 15.26
C ASP A 181 2.55 -25.37 14.27
N ARG A 182 1.25 -25.35 14.60
CA ARG A 182 0.19 -25.77 13.67
C ARG A 182 0.11 -24.83 12.47
N PHE A 183 0.16 -23.52 12.69
CA PHE A 183 0.17 -22.51 11.63
C PHE A 183 1.31 -22.74 10.63
N VAL A 184 2.52 -23.05 11.11
CA VAL A 184 3.67 -23.40 10.26
C VAL A 184 3.46 -24.74 9.55
N ARG A 185 3.04 -25.78 10.27
CA ARG A 185 2.80 -27.12 9.69
C ARG A 185 1.79 -27.07 8.55
N TRP A 186 0.69 -26.34 8.71
CA TRP A 186 -0.34 -26.22 7.69
C TRP A 186 0.15 -25.44 6.47
N GLN A 187 0.98 -24.42 6.64
CA GLN A 187 1.57 -23.69 5.51
C GLN A 187 2.50 -24.55 4.67
N LEU A 188 3.22 -25.49 5.29
CA LEU A 188 4.11 -26.41 4.58
C LEU A 188 3.36 -27.60 3.96
N ALA A 189 2.38 -28.16 4.68
CA ALA A 189 1.82 -29.47 4.34
C ALA A 189 0.35 -29.64 4.78
N GLY A 190 -0.44 -28.58 4.86
CA GLY A 190 -1.82 -28.66 5.35
C GLY A 190 -2.72 -29.58 4.52
N ASP A 191 -2.46 -29.69 3.21
CA ASP A 191 -3.12 -30.63 2.32
C ASP A 191 -2.77 -32.11 2.60
N GLU A 192 -1.59 -32.39 3.17
CA GLU A 192 -1.15 -33.74 3.56
C GLU A 192 -1.53 -34.08 5.01
N LEU A 193 -1.41 -33.11 5.93
CA LEU A 193 -1.62 -33.28 7.36
C LEU A 193 -3.09 -33.22 7.78
N ALA A 194 -3.90 -32.43 7.06
CA ALA A 194 -5.33 -32.25 7.33
C ALA A 194 -6.12 -32.13 6.01
N PRO A 195 -6.10 -33.16 5.13
CA PRO A 195 -6.72 -33.11 3.81
C PRO A 195 -8.23 -32.82 3.82
N ALA A 196 -8.94 -33.09 4.91
CA ALA A 196 -10.37 -32.81 5.01
C ALA A 196 -10.69 -31.35 5.38
N ASP A 197 -9.71 -30.58 5.85
CA ASP A 197 -9.89 -29.21 6.32
C ASP A 197 -9.56 -28.20 5.20
N PRO A 198 -10.55 -27.41 4.72
CA PRO A 198 -10.30 -26.38 3.72
C PRO A 198 -9.30 -25.32 4.17
N LEU A 199 -9.27 -24.94 5.46
CA LEU A 199 -8.34 -23.93 5.97
C LEU A 199 -6.89 -24.44 5.93
N ALA A 200 -6.68 -25.72 6.25
CA ALA A 200 -5.35 -26.32 6.14
C ALA A 200 -4.86 -26.34 4.69
N ARG A 201 -5.74 -26.61 3.72
CA ARG A 201 -5.39 -26.52 2.30
C ARG A 201 -5.11 -25.08 1.85
N MET A 202 -5.91 -24.10 2.28
CA MET A 202 -5.66 -22.67 1.99
C MET A 202 -4.31 -22.19 2.54
N ALA A 203 -3.87 -22.73 3.67
CA ALA A 203 -2.57 -22.40 4.27
C ALA A 203 -1.38 -22.69 3.33
N THR A 204 -1.48 -23.71 2.49
CA THR A 204 -0.44 -24.05 1.50
C THR A 204 -0.21 -22.97 0.45
N GLY A 205 -1.09 -21.96 0.37
CA GLY A 205 -0.85 -20.74 -0.39
C GLY A 205 0.46 -20.02 0.00
N PHE A 206 1.01 -20.28 1.18
CA PHE A 206 2.38 -19.91 1.56
C PHE A 206 3.42 -20.33 0.50
N LEU A 207 3.35 -21.57 0.00
CA LEU A 207 4.24 -22.08 -1.04
C LEU A 207 3.85 -21.58 -2.45
N ALA A 208 2.70 -20.92 -2.60
CA ALA A 208 2.25 -20.35 -3.87
C ALA A 208 2.46 -18.82 -3.97
N ALA A 209 2.78 -18.15 -2.86
CA ALA A 209 2.79 -16.69 -2.72
C ALA A 209 3.91 -15.97 -3.51
N GLY A 210 5.01 -16.67 -3.80
CA GLY A 210 6.16 -16.13 -4.52
C GLY A 210 5.87 -15.74 -5.97
N VAL A 211 6.87 -15.24 -6.67
CA VAL A 211 6.76 -14.92 -8.10
C VAL A 211 6.57 -16.18 -8.94
N HIS A 212 5.87 -16.09 -10.07
CA HIS A 212 5.65 -17.21 -10.99
C HIS A 212 5.82 -16.77 -12.44
N ASN A 213 6.75 -17.41 -13.16
CA ASN A 213 6.99 -17.10 -14.56
C ASN A 213 6.02 -17.91 -15.46
N ALA A 214 5.12 -17.21 -16.14
CA ALA A 214 4.17 -17.83 -17.07
C ALA A 214 4.72 -17.96 -18.50
N ASP A 215 5.76 -17.20 -18.86
CA ASP A 215 6.37 -17.20 -20.18
C ASP A 215 7.75 -17.87 -20.12
N ILE A 216 7.74 -19.18 -20.32
CA ILE A 216 8.95 -20.01 -20.21
C ILE A 216 9.30 -20.57 -21.59
N ALA A 217 10.50 -20.27 -22.07
CA ALA A 217 11.05 -20.91 -23.26
C ALA A 217 11.34 -22.41 -23.01
N LYS A 218 11.13 -23.26 -24.03
CA LYS A 218 11.29 -24.73 -23.89
C LYS A 218 12.64 -25.18 -23.35
N VAL A 219 13.71 -24.48 -23.72
CA VAL A 219 15.08 -24.79 -23.28
C VAL A 219 15.35 -24.38 -21.82
N ARG A 220 14.46 -23.60 -21.19
CA ARG A 220 14.63 -23.07 -19.83
C ARG A 220 13.74 -23.75 -18.78
N VAL A 221 12.86 -24.68 -19.17
CA VAL A 221 11.87 -25.32 -18.26
C VAL A 221 12.51 -25.90 -17.00
N GLU A 222 13.62 -26.59 -17.14
CA GLU A 222 14.31 -27.19 -15.99
C GLU A 222 14.98 -26.12 -15.11
N GLN A 223 15.61 -25.10 -15.72
CA GLN A 223 16.21 -23.98 -14.99
C GLN A 223 15.16 -23.23 -14.16
N GLU A 224 14.05 -22.84 -14.79
CA GLU A 224 12.95 -22.15 -14.10
C GLU A 224 12.36 -23.01 -12.98
N ARG A 225 12.32 -24.34 -13.15
CA ARG A 225 11.88 -25.23 -12.07
C ARG A 225 12.82 -25.22 -10.88
N TYR A 226 14.14 -25.23 -11.08
CA TYR A 226 15.09 -25.09 -9.97
C TYR A 226 15.01 -23.70 -9.32
N ASP A 227 14.77 -22.65 -10.11
CA ASP A 227 14.58 -21.29 -9.57
C ASP A 227 13.30 -21.19 -8.72
N GLU A 228 12.20 -21.84 -9.11
CA GLU A 228 11.00 -21.96 -8.28
C GLU A 228 11.27 -22.71 -6.95
N LEU A 229 12.02 -23.81 -7.00
CA LEU A 229 12.35 -24.60 -5.81
C LEU A 229 13.31 -23.86 -4.86
N ASP A 230 14.27 -23.12 -5.42
CA ASP A 230 15.17 -22.23 -4.68
C ASP A 230 14.37 -21.13 -3.95
N ASP A 231 13.40 -20.50 -4.62
CA ASP A 231 12.50 -19.53 -3.99
C ASP A 231 11.75 -20.14 -2.79
N LEU A 232 11.24 -21.38 -2.90
CA LEU A 232 10.60 -22.08 -1.77
C LEU A 232 11.59 -22.32 -0.61
N VAL A 233 12.77 -22.85 -0.90
CA VAL A 233 13.81 -23.14 0.11
C VAL A 233 14.25 -21.86 0.81
N ASN A 234 14.51 -20.81 0.04
CA ASN A 234 14.92 -19.51 0.59
C ASN A 234 13.84 -18.91 1.49
N THR A 235 12.56 -19.05 1.11
CA THR A 235 11.44 -18.60 1.95
C THR A 235 11.39 -19.32 3.27
N VAL A 236 11.45 -20.65 3.23
CA VAL A 236 11.39 -21.48 4.43
C VAL A 236 12.59 -21.19 5.33
N GLY A 237 13.79 -21.10 4.74
CA GLY A 237 15.02 -20.75 5.45
C GLY A 237 14.92 -19.39 6.15
N THR A 238 14.59 -18.33 5.42
CA THR A 238 14.60 -16.96 5.99
C THR A 238 13.41 -16.66 6.89
N SER A 239 12.19 -17.13 6.53
CA SER A 239 10.98 -16.81 7.30
C SER A 239 10.83 -17.65 8.57
N LEU A 240 11.15 -18.96 8.50
CA LEU A 240 10.93 -19.92 9.60
C LEU A 240 12.19 -20.18 10.41
N LEU A 241 13.34 -20.32 9.75
CA LEU A 241 14.62 -20.65 10.42
C LEU A 241 15.48 -19.41 10.67
N GLY A 242 15.22 -18.30 9.99
CA GLY A 242 16.07 -17.13 10.03
C GLY A 242 17.48 -17.41 9.47
N LEU A 243 17.59 -18.23 8.42
CA LEU A 243 18.87 -18.62 7.82
C LEU A 243 18.91 -18.33 6.31
N SER A 244 20.06 -17.86 5.81
CA SER A 244 20.31 -17.61 4.39
C SER A 244 20.71 -18.87 3.62
N VAL A 245 19.84 -19.90 3.66
CA VAL A 245 20.10 -21.22 3.06
C VAL A 245 20.43 -21.15 1.56
N GLY A 246 19.88 -20.16 0.83
CA GLY A 246 20.07 -20.00 -0.62
C GLY A 246 21.52 -19.79 -1.07
N CYS A 247 22.42 -19.29 -0.23
CA CYS A 247 23.84 -19.17 -0.57
C CYS A 247 24.48 -20.54 -0.87
N ALA A 248 23.95 -21.61 -0.26
CA ALA A 248 24.44 -22.97 -0.44
C ALA A 248 24.10 -23.56 -1.83
N ARG A 249 23.33 -22.86 -2.66
CA ARG A 249 22.93 -23.31 -4.01
C ARG A 249 24.12 -23.59 -4.92
N CYS A 250 25.14 -22.75 -4.87
CA CYS A 250 26.25 -22.76 -5.82
C CYS A 250 27.54 -23.38 -5.25
N HIS A 251 27.72 -23.30 -3.93
CA HIS A 251 28.87 -23.81 -3.20
C HIS A 251 28.45 -24.05 -1.74
N ASP A 252 29.25 -24.75 -0.92
CA ASP A 252 28.99 -24.84 0.52
C ASP A 252 28.85 -23.45 1.13
N HIS A 253 27.87 -23.26 2.01
CA HIS A 253 27.58 -21.95 2.56
C HIS A 253 28.85 -21.33 3.17
N LYS A 254 29.13 -20.06 2.86
CA LYS A 254 30.42 -19.43 3.14
C LYS A 254 30.73 -19.31 4.65
N PHE A 255 29.69 -19.15 5.46
CA PHE A 255 29.79 -18.82 6.88
C PHE A 255 29.07 -19.84 7.77
N ASP A 256 27.77 -20.04 7.53
CA ASP A 256 26.99 -21.08 8.19
C ASP A 256 27.41 -22.50 7.77
N PRO A 257 27.28 -23.51 8.65
CA PRO A 257 27.75 -24.87 8.40
C PRO A 257 26.67 -25.65 7.63
N ILE A 258 26.35 -25.18 6.43
CA ILE A 258 25.36 -25.77 5.53
C ILE A 258 26.08 -26.14 4.24
N SER A 259 26.23 -27.43 3.99
CA SER A 259 26.82 -27.91 2.74
C SER A 259 25.87 -27.72 1.54
N GLN A 260 26.44 -27.65 0.35
CA GLN A 260 25.67 -27.65 -0.90
C GLN A 260 24.86 -28.96 -1.06
N GLU A 261 25.39 -30.07 -0.55
CA GLU A 261 24.70 -31.36 -0.53
C GLU A 261 23.42 -31.27 0.30
N GLU A 262 23.51 -30.77 1.55
CA GLU A 262 22.33 -30.54 2.40
C GLU A 262 21.31 -29.60 1.76
N TYR A 263 21.77 -28.54 1.07
CA TYR A 263 20.90 -27.66 0.31
C TYR A 263 20.07 -28.42 -0.73
N TYR A 264 20.70 -29.24 -1.58
CA TYR A 264 19.96 -30.00 -2.60
C TYR A 264 19.08 -31.11 -1.99
N ARG A 265 19.48 -31.69 -0.86
CA ARG A 265 18.62 -32.60 -0.08
C ARG A 265 17.38 -31.89 0.43
N PHE A 266 17.51 -30.63 0.85
CA PHE A 266 16.38 -29.80 1.29
C PHE A 266 15.49 -29.39 0.11
N VAL A 267 16.06 -29.01 -1.03
CA VAL A 267 15.34 -28.76 -2.30
C VAL A 267 14.47 -29.97 -2.71
N ALA A 268 15.01 -31.18 -2.60
CA ALA A 268 14.34 -32.42 -3.00
C ALA A 268 13.04 -32.71 -2.22
N ILE A 269 12.81 -32.06 -1.06
CA ILE A 269 11.54 -32.12 -0.32
C ILE A 269 10.39 -31.53 -1.16
N PHE A 270 10.66 -30.45 -1.91
CA PHE A 270 9.66 -29.72 -2.69
C PHE A 270 9.57 -30.18 -4.15
N GLU A 271 10.35 -31.19 -4.56
CA GLU A 271 10.49 -31.70 -5.93
C GLU A 271 9.17 -31.79 -6.71
N ARG A 272 8.11 -32.33 -6.09
CA ARG A 272 6.78 -32.54 -6.71
C ARG A 272 5.74 -31.46 -6.39
N THR A 273 6.13 -30.45 -5.62
CA THR A 273 5.24 -29.36 -5.21
C THR A 273 5.02 -28.39 -6.37
N VAL A 274 3.78 -28.29 -6.85
CA VAL A 274 3.40 -27.35 -7.90
C VAL A 274 2.32 -26.41 -7.40
N ARG A 275 2.24 -25.22 -8.01
CA ARG A 275 1.15 -24.27 -7.76
C ARG A 275 -0.04 -24.64 -8.63
N GLY A 276 -1.25 -24.58 -8.07
CA GLY A 276 -2.46 -24.89 -8.80
C GLY A 276 -3.69 -24.29 -8.15
N GLU A 277 -4.80 -24.34 -8.86
CA GLU A 277 -6.09 -23.96 -8.31
C GLU A 277 -6.93 -25.20 -8.04
N MET A 278 -7.61 -25.21 -6.91
CA MET A 278 -8.58 -26.27 -6.60
C MET A 278 -9.85 -25.69 -5.98
N ASN A 279 -10.96 -26.36 -6.23
CA ASN A 279 -12.26 -26.01 -5.68
C ASN A 279 -12.38 -26.51 -4.24
N LEU A 280 -12.50 -25.59 -3.28
CA LEU A 280 -12.65 -25.90 -1.86
C LEU A 280 -13.99 -25.39 -1.34
N SER A 281 -14.60 -26.18 -0.46
CA SER A 281 -15.72 -25.71 0.35
C SER A 281 -15.25 -24.57 1.24
N THR A 282 -15.85 -23.41 1.09
CA THR A 282 -15.63 -22.24 1.93
C THR A 282 -16.66 -22.13 3.05
N ARG A 283 -17.57 -23.12 3.23
CA ARG A 283 -18.50 -23.17 4.39
C ARG A 283 -17.71 -23.09 5.70
N GLY A 284 -18.03 -22.10 6.53
CA GLY A 284 -17.26 -21.75 7.74
C GLY A 284 -16.26 -20.60 7.54
N THR A 285 -16.11 -20.10 6.31
CA THR A 285 -15.39 -18.87 5.96
C THR A 285 -16.36 -17.84 5.37
N SER A 286 -15.88 -16.64 5.04
CA SER A 286 -16.67 -15.48 4.56
C SER A 286 -17.34 -15.70 3.19
N GLY A 287 -16.93 -16.71 2.42
CA GLY A 287 -17.63 -17.17 1.23
C GLY A 287 -18.51 -18.38 1.57
N SER A 288 -19.79 -18.36 1.21
CA SER A 288 -20.59 -19.58 1.22
C SER A 288 -20.51 -20.23 -0.16
N GLY A 289 -19.98 -21.45 -0.23
CA GLY A 289 -19.96 -22.21 -1.48
C GLY A 289 -18.72 -23.06 -1.68
N VAL A 290 -18.48 -23.45 -2.93
CA VAL A 290 -17.27 -24.09 -3.39
C VAL A 290 -16.59 -23.10 -4.32
N LEU A 291 -15.41 -22.62 -3.96
CA LEU A 291 -14.68 -21.59 -4.69
C LEU A 291 -13.30 -22.09 -5.11
N PRO A 292 -12.75 -21.60 -6.24
CA PRO A 292 -11.37 -21.85 -6.61
C PRO A 292 -10.43 -21.14 -5.62
N VAL A 293 -9.42 -21.86 -5.16
CA VAL A 293 -8.41 -21.40 -4.21
C VAL A 293 -7.02 -21.68 -4.80
N LEU A 294 -6.14 -20.68 -4.77
CA LEU A 294 -4.73 -20.88 -5.10
C LEU A 294 -4.04 -21.63 -3.95
N VAL A 295 -3.48 -22.79 -4.27
CA VAL A 295 -2.79 -23.68 -3.33
C VAL A 295 -1.48 -24.19 -3.95
N ALA A 296 -0.65 -24.83 -3.16
CA ALA A 296 0.53 -25.52 -3.65
C ALA A 296 0.71 -26.88 -2.96
N GLY A 297 1.07 -27.89 -3.73
CA GLY A 297 1.15 -29.27 -3.26
C GLY A 297 1.36 -30.28 -4.38
N GLU A 298 1.19 -31.56 -4.06
CA GLU A 298 1.33 -32.67 -5.01
C GLU A 298 -0.02 -33.02 -5.66
N GLY A 299 0.01 -33.58 -6.87
CA GLY A 299 -1.20 -34.05 -7.56
C GLY A 299 -2.13 -32.95 -8.07
N LEU A 300 -1.73 -31.67 -7.97
CA LEU A 300 -2.50 -30.55 -8.48
C LEU A 300 -2.33 -30.38 -10.00
N LYS A 301 -3.38 -29.85 -10.65
CA LYS A 301 -3.23 -29.30 -11.99
C LYS A 301 -2.38 -28.02 -11.90
N PRO A 302 -1.22 -27.95 -12.58
CA PRO A 302 -0.37 -26.77 -12.54
C PRO A 302 -1.09 -25.53 -13.07
N LEU A 303 -0.74 -24.36 -12.55
CA LEU A 303 -1.18 -23.09 -13.12
C LEU A 303 -0.85 -23.00 -14.63
N PRO A 304 -1.73 -22.38 -15.43
CA PRO A 304 -1.51 -22.26 -16.86
C PRO A 304 -0.29 -21.36 -17.16
N ARG A 305 0.55 -21.83 -18.08
CA ARG A 305 1.63 -21.06 -18.70
C ARG A 305 1.16 -20.49 -20.05
N LEU A 306 1.67 -19.33 -20.45
CA LEU A 306 1.37 -18.71 -21.75
C LEU A 306 1.82 -19.61 -22.91
N TYR A 307 2.97 -20.24 -22.73
CA TYR A 307 3.47 -21.31 -23.60
C TYR A 307 3.67 -22.57 -22.75
N ASN A 308 3.31 -23.74 -23.27
CA ASN A 308 3.36 -25.00 -22.53
C ASN A 308 4.47 -25.95 -23.03
N PRO A 309 5.75 -25.67 -22.76
CA PRO A 309 6.84 -26.39 -23.41
C PRO A 309 7.32 -27.69 -22.72
N GLY A 310 6.80 -28.08 -21.55
CA GLY A 310 7.35 -29.21 -20.79
C GLY A 310 6.63 -29.51 -19.47
N PRO A 311 7.11 -30.49 -18.69
CA PRO A 311 6.48 -30.89 -17.43
C PRO A 311 6.55 -29.78 -16.38
N ALA A 312 5.58 -29.75 -15.46
CA ALA A 312 5.55 -28.79 -14.35
C ALA A 312 6.47 -29.16 -13.18
N PHE A 313 6.87 -30.43 -13.07
CA PHE A 313 7.81 -30.93 -12.09
C PHE A 313 8.63 -32.09 -12.66
N PHE A 314 9.73 -32.42 -12.00
CA PHE A 314 10.57 -33.59 -12.31
C PHE A 314 10.49 -34.59 -11.16
N THR A 315 10.81 -35.86 -11.41
CA THR A 315 10.73 -36.94 -10.41
C THR A 315 12.07 -37.27 -9.77
N ARG A 316 13.11 -36.51 -10.12
CA ARG A 316 14.48 -36.62 -9.60
C ARG A 316 15.02 -35.22 -9.38
N THR A 317 15.69 -35.05 -8.25
CA THR A 317 16.44 -33.85 -7.90
C THR A 317 17.92 -34.17 -8.04
N TRP A 318 18.65 -33.31 -8.72
CA TRP A 318 20.07 -33.49 -9.01
C TRP A 318 20.87 -32.48 -8.19
N PHE A 319 22.04 -32.92 -7.73
CA PHE A 319 23.09 -32.02 -7.30
C PHE A 319 23.58 -31.24 -8.52
N LEU A 320 23.54 -29.90 -8.45
CA LEU A 320 23.99 -29.03 -9.54
C LEU A 320 25.29 -28.33 -9.15
N ARG A 321 26.38 -28.64 -9.86
CA ARG A 321 27.63 -27.91 -9.65
C ARG A 321 27.43 -26.45 -10.00
N ARG A 322 27.78 -25.55 -9.07
CA ARG A 322 27.58 -24.10 -9.20
C ARG A 322 26.12 -23.69 -9.47
N GLY A 323 25.14 -24.52 -9.11
CA GLY A 323 23.72 -24.22 -9.32
C GLY A 323 23.25 -24.24 -10.78
N ASP A 324 24.06 -24.77 -11.71
CA ASP A 324 23.75 -24.83 -13.14
C ASP A 324 23.11 -26.17 -13.52
N VAL A 325 21.89 -26.14 -14.07
CA VAL A 325 21.14 -27.33 -14.49
C VAL A 325 21.82 -28.13 -15.61
N LYS A 326 22.81 -27.55 -16.30
CA LYS A 326 23.63 -28.22 -17.29
C LYS A 326 24.77 -29.04 -16.67
N LEU A 327 25.11 -28.77 -15.41
CA LEU A 327 26.21 -29.39 -14.68
C LEU A 327 25.71 -30.31 -13.56
N LYS A 328 24.79 -31.22 -13.91
CA LYS A 328 24.30 -32.27 -13.01
C LYS A 328 25.43 -33.23 -12.65
N ASP A 329 25.53 -33.57 -11.37
CA ASP A 329 26.53 -34.51 -10.87
C ASP A 329 25.89 -35.86 -10.52
N HIS A 330 25.09 -35.91 -9.46
CA HIS A 330 24.40 -37.12 -9.00
C HIS A 330 22.99 -36.82 -8.46
N GLU A 331 22.15 -37.85 -8.34
CA GLU A 331 20.79 -37.73 -7.80
C GLU A 331 20.84 -37.61 -6.27
N VAL A 332 20.09 -36.66 -5.73
CA VAL A 332 20.07 -36.34 -4.30
C VAL A 332 18.74 -36.77 -3.69
N ARG A 333 18.80 -37.38 -2.50
CA ARG A 333 17.61 -37.80 -1.75
C ARG A 333 17.12 -36.68 -0.81
N PRO A 334 15.80 -36.58 -0.56
CA PRO A 334 15.26 -35.62 0.40
C PRO A 334 15.91 -35.74 1.79
N GLY A 335 16.22 -34.60 2.41
CA GLY A 335 16.84 -34.51 3.73
C GLY A 335 16.72 -33.12 4.32
N TYR A 336 17.09 -32.99 5.60
CA TYR A 336 17.02 -31.73 6.34
C TYR A 336 18.41 -31.14 6.54
N LEU A 337 18.50 -29.99 7.21
CA LEU A 337 19.77 -29.39 7.62
C LEU A 337 20.28 -30.15 8.85
N ASP A 338 21.40 -30.86 8.72
CA ASP A 338 21.91 -31.76 9.76
C ASP A 338 22.39 -30.96 10.99
N VAL A 339 22.87 -29.73 10.80
CA VAL A 339 23.25 -28.83 11.91
C VAL A 339 22.11 -28.53 12.88
N LEU A 340 20.85 -28.65 12.45
CA LEU A 340 19.67 -28.42 13.29
C LEU A 340 19.07 -29.72 13.85
N LEU A 341 19.72 -30.87 13.64
CA LEU A 341 19.35 -32.12 14.27
C LEU A 341 20.01 -32.24 15.65
N ALA A 342 19.25 -32.70 16.64
CA ALA A 342 19.84 -33.06 17.92
C ALA A 342 20.80 -34.25 17.76
N GLU A 343 21.75 -34.37 18.68
CA GLU A 343 22.68 -35.50 18.70
C GLU A 343 21.91 -36.84 18.70
N GLY A 344 22.26 -37.74 17.77
CA GLY A 344 21.61 -39.03 17.59
C GLY A 344 20.24 -38.99 16.89
N ALA A 345 19.77 -37.83 16.42
CA ALA A 345 18.62 -37.73 15.52
C ALA A 345 19.01 -37.93 14.06
N ALA A 346 18.09 -38.47 13.26
CA ALA A 346 18.25 -38.68 11.83
C ALA A 346 16.98 -38.24 11.10
N GLY A 347 17.09 -37.89 9.81
CA GLY A 347 15.93 -37.43 9.03
C GLY A 347 14.75 -38.42 8.98
N GLN A 348 14.99 -39.72 9.19
CA GLN A 348 13.94 -40.74 9.23
C GLN A 348 12.98 -40.58 10.41
N ASP A 349 13.44 -39.95 11.50
CA ASP A 349 12.63 -39.71 12.70
C ASP A 349 11.41 -38.82 12.46
N PHE A 350 11.45 -38.00 11.41
CA PHE A 350 10.39 -37.07 11.06
C PHE A 350 9.48 -37.60 9.96
N ALA A 351 9.75 -38.79 9.41
CA ALA A 351 8.94 -39.39 8.37
C ALA A 351 7.48 -39.59 8.83
N VAL A 352 6.54 -39.37 7.92
CA VAL A 352 5.11 -39.63 8.16
C VAL A 352 4.76 -40.97 7.54
N PRO A 353 4.15 -41.90 8.30
CA PRO A 353 3.68 -43.17 7.75
C PRO A 353 2.67 -42.92 6.63
N ASP A 354 2.70 -43.78 5.61
CA ASP A 354 1.78 -43.66 4.49
C ASP A 354 0.33 -43.88 4.89
N PRO A 355 -0.62 -43.13 4.30
CA PRO A 355 -2.04 -43.40 4.49
C PRO A 355 -2.37 -44.81 3.96
N PRO A 356 -3.17 -45.59 4.69
CA PRO A 356 -3.40 -47.01 4.42
C PRO A 356 -4.14 -47.35 3.11
N ALA A 357 -4.48 -46.36 2.27
CA ALA A 357 -5.43 -46.54 1.14
C ALA A 357 -4.99 -45.96 -0.22
N VAL A 358 -3.74 -45.51 -0.41
CA VAL A 358 -3.31 -44.92 -1.70
C VAL A 358 -2.17 -45.74 -2.33
N SER A 359 -2.50 -46.49 -3.39
CA SER A 359 -1.53 -47.25 -4.21
C SER A 359 -1.36 -46.60 -5.59
N GLY A 360 -0.13 -46.61 -6.13
CA GLY A 360 0.15 -46.17 -7.50
C GLY A 360 0.88 -44.82 -7.59
N LYS A 361 0.90 -44.22 -8.78
CA LYS A 361 1.65 -42.97 -9.10
C LYS A 361 1.07 -41.71 -8.43
N ASP A 362 -0.17 -41.78 -7.95
CA ASP A 362 -0.88 -40.68 -7.28
C ASP A 362 -0.71 -40.66 -5.75
N ARG A 363 0.17 -41.53 -5.22
CA ARG A 363 0.50 -41.54 -3.79
C ARG A 363 1.30 -40.28 -3.42
N PRO A 364 0.84 -39.49 -2.42
CA PRO A 364 1.58 -38.33 -1.95
C PRO A 364 2.89 -38.79 -1.32
N THR A 365 3.98 -38.06 -1.54
CA THR A 365 5.30 -38.44 -0.98
C THR A 365 5.41 -38.20 0.52
N LEU A 366 4.54 -37.36 1.08
CA LEU A 366 4.55 -36.91 2.49
C LEU A 366 5.84 -36.22 2.94
N ARG A 367 6.71 -35.82 2.00
CA ARG A 367 8.01 -35.17 2.30
C ARG A 367 7.79 -33.84 3.01
N ARG A 368 6.79 -33.05 2.60
CA ARG A 368 6.45 -31.77 3.23
C ARG A 368 5.88 -31.98 4.64
N SER A 369 5.10 -33.03 4.86
CA SER A 369 4.65 -33.41 6.20
C SER A 369 5.82 -33.75 7.13
N GLY A 370 6.87 -34.41 6.61
CA GLY A 370 8.10 -34.65 7.35
C GLY A 370 8.84 -33.37 7.69
N LEU A 371 8.99 -32.46 6.72
CA LEU A 371 9.56 -31.12 6.95
C LEU A 371 8.77 -30.34 8.02
N ALA A 372 7.44 -30.38 7.94
CA ALA A 372 6.55 -29.72 8.88
C ALA A 372 6.72 -30.26 10.31
N ARG A 373 6.97 -31.57 10.48
CA ARG A 373 7.32 -32.16 11.77
C ARG A 373 8.69 -31.70 12.24
N TRP A 374 9.72 -31.80 11.38
CA TRP A 374 11.09 -31.40 11.72
C TRP A 374 11.20 -29.94 12.16
N VAL A 375 10.60 -29.00 11.40
CA VAL A 375 10.74 -27.55 11.67
C VAL A 375 10.09 -27.13 12.99
N THR A 376 9.11 -27.90 13.46
CA THR A 376 8.35 -27.60 14.68
C THR A 376 8.71 -28.50 15.87
N ASP A 377 9.59 -29.47 15.69
CA ASP A 377 9.97 -30.40 16.75
C ASP A 377 11.02 -29.74 17.66
N THR A 378 10.66 -29.58 18.94
CA THR A 378 11.47 -28.88 19.95
C THR A 378 12.38 -29.83 20.74
N ARG A 379 12.72 -31.00 20.21
CA ARG A 379 13.55 -31.98 20.94
C ARG A 379 14.69 -32.51 20.08
N ARG A 380 14.36 -32.85 18.84
CA ARG A 380 15.21 -33.52 17.85
C ARG A 380 15.38 -32.69 16.58
N GLY A 381 14.46 -31.77 16.29
CA GLY A 381 14.48 -30.91 15.11
C GLY A 381 14.69 -29.42 15.40
N ALA A 382 14.25 -28.58 14.46
CA ALA A 382 14.55 -27.14 14.43
C ALA A 382 13.59 -26.26 15.26
N GLY A 383 12.68 -26.85 16.04
CA GLY A 383 11.61 -26.13 16.74
C GLY A 383 12.10 -25.04 17.71
N HIS A 384 13.30 -25.20 18.30
CA HIS A 384 13.89 -24.17 19.15
C HIS A 384 14.29 -22.91 18.36
N LEU A 385 14.88 -23.08 17.16
CA LEU A 385 15.24 -21.98 16.29
C LEU A 385 13.98 -21.30 15.74
N LEU A 386 12.98 -22.08 15.34
CA LEU A 386 11.67 -21.53 14.94
C LEU A 386 11.06 -20.64 16.04
N ALA A 387 11.11 -21.10 17.29
CA ALA A 387 10.62 -20.33 18.43
C ALA A 387 11.43 -19.03 18.63
N ARG A 388 12.77 -19.07 18.55
CA ARG A 388 13.63 -17.86 18.62
C ARG A 388 13.27 -16.84 17.54
N VAL A 389 13.11 -17.29 16.30
CA VAL A 389 12.81 -16.40 15.16
C VAL A 389 11.47 -15.69 15.37
N ILE A 390 10.40 -16.43 15.69
CA ILE A 390 9.08 -15.80 15.80
C ILE A 390 8.96 -14.88 17.02
N VAL A 391 9.53 -15.23 18.19
CA VAL A 391 9.48 -14.32 19.36
C VAL A 391 10.32 -13.07 19.13
N ASN A 392 11.43 -13.17 18.38
CA ASN A 392 12.21 -12.01 17.96
C ASN A 392 11.39 -11.08 17.05
N ARG A 393 10.59 -11.62 16.12
CA ARG A 393 9.69 -10.82 15.28
C ARG A 393 8.57 -10.16 16.09
N ILE A 394 7.96 -10.88 17.04
CA ILE A 394 6.96 -10.30 17.95
C ILE A 394 7.58 -9.11 18.71
N TRP A 395 8.77 -9.30 19.28
CA TRP A 395 9.51 -8.25 19.96
C TRP A 395 9.80 -7.07 19.03
N GLN A 396 10.34 -7.35 17.84
CA GLN A 396 10.68 -6.35 16.84
C GLN A 396 9.49 -5.47 16.47
N HIS A 397 8.31 -6.03 16.23
CA HIS A 397 7.13 -5.23 15.85
C HIS A 397 6.61 -4.34 16.99
N HIS A 398 6.81 -4.72 18.25
CA HIS A 398 6.46 -3.89 19.42
C HIS A 398 7.49 -2.78 19.70
N PHE A 399 8.78 -3.05 19.48
CA PHE A 399 9.87 -2.13 19.84
C PHE A 399 10.50 -1.39 18.66
N GLY A 400 10.19 -1.78 17.42
CA GLY A 400 10.84 -1.30 16.19
C GLY A 400 12.22 -1.92 15.92
N ARG A 401 12.71 -2.77 16.83
CA ARG A 401 14.02 -3.42 16.78
C ARG A 401 13.93 -4.78 17.46
N GLY A 402 14.48 -5.82 16.83
CA GLY A 402 14.55 -7.17 17.41
C GLY A 402 15.63 -7.28 18.49
N LEU A 403 15.54 -8.32 19.33
CA LEU A 403 16.64 -8.73 20.20
C LEU A 403 17.85 -9.13 19.36
N VAL A 404 17.59 -9.86 18.27
CA VAL A 404 18.46 -10.02 17.09
C VAL A 404 18.00 -9.00 16.06
N ASN A 405 18.87 -8.06 15.71
CA ASN A 405 18.52 -6.95 14.82
C ASN A 405 18.53 -7.34 13.32
N THR A 406 18.91 -8.57 13.00
CA THR A 406 18.85 -9.19 11.67
C THR A 406 17.78 -10.29 11.66
N PRO A 407 16.47 -9.94 11.61
CA PRO A 407 15.38 -10.90 11.86
C PRO A 407 15.26 -12.05 10.84
N ASN A 408 15.91 -11.96 9.68
CA ASN A 408 16.00 -13.03 8.67
C ASN A 408 17.36 -13.76 8.67
N ASP A 409 18.29 -13.38 9.55
CA ASP A 409 19.64 -13.95 9.62
C ASP A 409 20.11 -14.09 11.08
N PHE A 410 20.02 -15.33 11.56
CA PHE A 410 20.48 -15.84 12.85
C PHE A 410 21.77 -16.66 12.69
N GLY A 411 22.33 -16.71 11.48
CA GLY A 411 23.60 -17.35 11.18
C GLY A 411 24.79 -16.52 11.67
N ASP A 412 25.99 -16.85 11.20
CA ASP A 412 27.24 -16.18 11.59
C ASP A 412 27.34 -14.73 11.10
N GLN A 413 26.71 -14.41 9.96
CA GLN A 413 26.65 -13.02 9.46
C GLN A 413 25.55 -12.19 10.12
N GLY A 414 24.61 -12.84 10.82
CA GLY A 414 23.60 -12.21 11.64
C GLY A 414 24.20 -11.52 12.87
N GLN A 415 23.53 -10.48 13.37
CA GLN A 415 23.94 -9.85 14.63
C GLN A 415 23.57 -10.76 15.82
N PRO A 416 24.46 -10.94 16.81
CA PRO A 416 24.12 -11.68 18.02
C PRO A 416 22.99 -10.97 18.79
N PRO A 417 22.20 -11.72 19.58
CA PRO A 417 21.13 -11.12 20.38
C PRO A 417 21.70 -10.18 21.43
N THR A 418 21.09 -9.01 21.58
CA THR A 418 21.40 -8.07 22.67
C THR A 418 21.13 -8.69 24.06
N HIS A 419 20.12 -9.55 24.14
CA HIS A 419 19.70 -10.25 25.35
C HIS A 419 19.50 -11.75 25.04
N PRO A 420 20.57 -12.56 24.97
CA PRO A 420 20.47 -13.98 24.59
C PRO A 420 19.55 -14.77 25.52
N GLU A 421 19.69 -14.60 26.84
CA GLU A 421 18.86 -15.33 27.80
C GLU A 421 17.39 -14.91 27.78
N LEU A 422 17.09 -13.64 27.49
CA LEU A 422 15.72 -13.17 27.31
C LEU A 422 15.09 -13.78 26.06
N LEU A 423 15.84 -13.86 24.96
CA LEU A 423 15.39 -14.49 23.72
C LEU A 423 15.05 -15.97 23.96
N ASP A 424 15.95 -16.69 24.63
CA ASP A 424 15.76 -18.12 24.95
C ASP A 424 14.62 -18.34 25.95
N TRP A 425 14.46 -17.44 26.92
CA TRP A 425 13.34 -17.45 27.85
C TRP A 425 12.01 -17.24 27.11
N LEU A 426 11.90 -16.23 26.25
CA LEU A 426 10.69 -15.97 25.45
C LEU A 426 10.36 -17.14 24.52
N ALA A 427 11.37 -17.73 23.86
CA ALA A 427 11.19 -18.90 23.01
C ALA A 427 10.68 -20.10 23.83
N SER A 428 11.21 -20.29 25.05
CA SER A 428 10.76 -21.34 25.96
C SER A 428 9.33 -21.10 26.46
N GLU A 429 8.95 -19.86 26.76
CA GLU A 429 7.60 -19.48 27.16
C GLU A 429 6.58 -19.69 26.02
N LEU A 430 6.98 -19.46 24.77
CA LEU A 430 6.12 -19.75 23.61
C LEU A 430 5.87 -21.25 23.51
N ILE A 431 6.90 -22.08 23.62
CA ILE A 431 6.76 -23.55 23.58
C ILE A 431 5.90 -24.03 24.76
N ARG A 432 6.16 -23.52 25.97
CA ARG A 432 5.44 -23.90 27.21
C ARG A 432 3.96 -23.53 27.19
N SER A 433 3.61 -22.42 26.53
CA SER A 433 2.21 -21.98 26.34
C SER A 433 1.51 -22.69 25.17
N GLY A 434 2.12 -23.72 24.58
CA GLY A 434 1.54 -24.45 23.46
C GLY A 434 1.53 -23.63 22.17
N TRP A 435 2.58 -22.84 21.94
CA TRP A 435 2.78 -22.00 20.76
C TRP A 435 1.74 -20.90 20.56
N GLN A 436 1.07 -20.45 21.63
CA GLN A 436 0.09 -19.36 21.58
C GLN A 436 0.80 -18.00 21.51
N MET A 437 0.71 -17.33 20.37
CA MET A 437 1.38 -16.04 20.19
C MET A 437 0.81 -14.97 21.11
N LYS A 438 -0.52 -14.92 21.31
CA LYS A 438 -1.17 -13.91 22.18
C LYS A 438 -0.63 -13.94 23.61
N SER A 439 -0.19 -15.09 24.11
CA SER A 439 0.49 -15.22 25.40
C SER A 439 1.78 -14.40 25.45
N ILE A 440 2.59 -14.43 24.38
CA ILE A 440 3.82 -13.64 24.27
C ILE A 440 3.53 -12.15 24.11
N HIS A 441 2.54 -11.76 23.29
CA HIS A 441 2.11 -10.36 23.22
C HIS A 441 1.69 -9.84 24.59
N ARG A 442 0.92 -10.61 25.36
CA ARG A 442 0.48 -10.23 26.70
C ARG A 442 1.66 -10.00 27.65
N MET A 443 2.67 -10.87 27.63
CA MET A 443 3.87 -10.71 28.46
C MET A 443 4.65 -9.43 28.08
N VAL A 444 4.88 -9.21 26.78
CA VAL A 444 5.59 -8.02 26.29
C VAL A 444 4.84 -6.74 26.66
N LEU A 445 3.54 -6.67 26.36
CA LEU A 445 2.71 -5.50 26.64
C LEU A 445 2.50 -5.26 28.14
N GLY A 446 2.59 -6.30 28.97
CA GLY A 446 2.51 -6.22 30.43
C GLY A 446 3.79 -5.69 31.09
N SER A 447 4.93 -5.67 30.38
CA SER A 447 6.23 -5.27 30.92
C SER A 447 6.33 -3.75 31.17
N GLN A 448 7.12 -3.33 32.16
CA GLN A 448 7.50 -1.92 32.29
C GLN A 448 8.39 -1.48 31.13
N THR A 449 9.19 -2.39 30.58
CA THR A 449 10.00 -2.16 29.38
C THR A 449 9.17 -1.56 28.25
N TYR A 450 8.02 -2.18 27.93
CA TYR A 450 7.09 -1.68 26.90
C TYR A 450 6.44 -0.35 27.28
N ARG A 451 6.21 -0.10 28.58
CA ARG A 451 5.46 1.05 29.10
C ARG A 451 6.31 2.30 29.35
N GLN A 452 7.61 2.24 29.07
CA GLN A 452 8.50 3.39 29.17
C GLN A 452 8.04 4.55 28.26
N ALA A 453 8.29 5.77 28.71
CA ALA A 453 8.22 7.01 27.94
C ALA A 453 9.47 7.17 27.06
N VAL A 454 9.38 8.07 26.08
CA VAL A 454 10.55 8.51 25.32
C VAL A 454 11.56 9.17 26.26
N LEU A 455 12.86 9.02 25.97
CA LEU A 455 13.90 9.68 26.74
C LEU A 455 13.83 11.20 26.54
N THR A 456 14.03 11.95 27.61
CA THR A 456 14.19 13.42 27.55
C THR A 456 15.61 13.83 27.19
N SER A 457 16.58 12.94 27.35
CA SER A 457 17.97 13.11 26.93
C SER A 457 18.16 12.68 25.47
N GLU A 458 19.29 13.07 24.89
CA GLU A 458 19.77 12.48 23.65
C GLU A 458 19.91 10.96 23.80
N ARG A 459 19.56 10.24 22.73
CA ARG A 459 19.48 8.78 22.69
C ARG A 459 20.74 8.20 22.06
N THR A 460 21.35 7.23 22.72
CA THR A 460 22.56 6.54 22.26
C THR A 460 22.26 5.17 21.65
N GLU A 461 23.22 4.59 20.94
CA GLU A 461 23.13 3.21 20.44
C GLU A 461 22.96 2.20 21.59
N THR A 462 23.59 2.44 22.75
CA THR A 462 23.42 1.61 23.93
C THR A 462 22.00 1.67 24.49
N ASP A 463 21.37 2.86 24.48
CA ASP A 463 19.96 2.98 24.89
C ASP A 463 19.04 2.18 23.96
N ASP A 464 19.31 2.18 22.65
CA ASP A 464 18.56 1.39 21.66
C ASP A 464 18.80 -0.12 21.81
N ALA A 465 20.04 -0.54 22.02
CA ALA A 465 20.40 -1.95 22.22
C ALA A 465 19.82 -2.51 23.53
N LEU A 466 19.68 -1.68 24.56
CA LEU A 466 19.17 -2.05 25.87
C LEU A 466 17.69 -1.70 26.08
N PHE A 467 16.99 -1.24 25.06
CA PHE A 467 15.57 -0.88 25.11
C PHE A 467 15.25 0.14 26.21
N ARG A 468 16.16 1.09 26.45
CA ARG A 468 16.00 2.17 27.42
C ARG A 468 15.19 3.30 26.80
N GLY A 469 14.05 3.59 27.40
CA GLY A 469 13.06 4.51 26.89
C GLY A 469 12.46 4.05 25.56
N ARG A 470 11.29 4.58 25.24
CA ARG A 470 10.63 4.27 23.99
C ARG A 470 11.27 5.01 22.81
N ARG A 471 11.33 4.36 21.64
CA ARG A 471 11.69 4.96 20.37
C ARG A 471 10.44 5.42 19.63
N VAL A 472 10.43 6.67 19.16
CA VAL A 472 9.38 7.20 18.30
C VAL A 472 9.44 6.48 16.95
N ARG A 473 8.29 6.00 16.44
CA ARG A 473 8.19 5.25 15.19
C ARG A 473 7.13 5.85 14.29
N ARG A 474 7.46 5.99 12.99
CA ARG A 474 6.48 6.33 11.96
C ARG A 474 5.50 5.19 11.81
N LEU A 475 4.22 5.51 11.69
CA LEU A 475 3.19 4.55 11.31
C LEU A 475 3.48 4.03 9.90
N GLU A 476 3.18 2.75 9.68
CA GLU A 476 3.26 2.16 8.34
C GLU A 476 2.14 2.70 7.45
N ALA A 477 2.38 2.67 6.14
CA ALA A 477 1.49 3.17 5.10
C ALA A 477 0.01 2.78 5.31
N GLU A 478 -0.24 1.51 5.62
CA GLU A 478 -1.58 0.97 5.84
C GLU A 478 -2.25 1.59 7.06
N SER A 479 -1.50 1.78 8.15
CA SER A 479 -2.05 2.38 9.39
C SER A 479 -2.34 3.87 9.19
N ILE A 480 -1.51 4.58 8.40
CA ILE A 480 -1.75 5.97 8.02
C ILE A 480 -3.05 6.09 7.21
N ARG A 481 -3.17 5.32 6.14
CA ARG A 481 -4.35 5.32 5.27
C ARG A 481 -5.61 4.88 6.01
N ASP A 482 -5.54 3.78 6.76
CA ASP A 482 -6.68 3.25 7.50
C ASP A 482 -7.13 4.22 8.61
N SER A 483 -6.20 4.99 9.21
CA SER A 483 -6.56 6.06 10.16
C SER A 483 -7.38 7.16 9.49
N LEU A 484 -6.97 7.64 8.31
CA LEU A 484 -7.75 8.62 7.54
C LEU A 484 -9.15 8.10 7.21
N LEU A 485 -9.25 6.82 6.88
CA LEU A 485 -10.51 6.17 6.53
C LEU A 485 -11.44 6.00 7.75
N VAL A 486 -10.92 5.58 8.91
CA VAL A 486 -11.67 5.45 10.18
C VAL A 486 -12.17 6.79 10.69
N LEU A 487 -11.36 7.84 10.53
CA LEU A 487 -11.72 9.21 10.92
C LEU A 487 -12.75 9.82 9.94
N GLY A 488 -12.73 9.39 8.67
CA GLY A 488 -13.75 9.72 7.67
C GLY A 488 -15.10 9.04 7.91
N ASP A 489 -15.99 9.11 6.93
CA ASP A 489 -17.37 8.59 6.98
C ASP A 489 -17.58 7.29 6.18
N ARG A 490 -16.49 6.71 5.66
CA ARG A 490 -16.54 5.58 4.71
C ARG A 490 -15.95 4.28 5.23
N PHE A 491 -15.47 4.19 6.47
CA PHE A 491 -14.80 2.98 6.94
C PHE A 491 -15.69 1.73 6.90
N ASP A 492 -15.30 0.76 6.09
CA ASP A 492 -15.92 -0.56 5.96
C ASP A 492 -15.08 -1.60 6.72
N SER A 493 -15.60 -2.06 7.86
CA SER A 493 -14.96 -3.05 8.73
C SER A 493 -15.11 -4.50 8.24
N ARG A 494 -15.72 -4.74 7.07
CA ARG A 494 -15.87 -6.10 6.53
C ARG A 494 -14.51 -6.74 6.29
N MET A 495 -14.34 -7.90 6.92
CA MET A 495 -13.15 -8.73 6.79
C MET A 495 -13.29 -9.73 5.65
N PHE A 496 -12.14 -10.15 5.11
CA PHE A 496 -11.98 -11.26 4.15
C PHE A 496 -12.57 -11.03 2.74
N GLY A 497 -12.37 -11.97 1.83
CA GLY A 497 -12.86 -11.88 0.45
C GLY A 497 -11.89 -11.17 -0.50
N PRO A 498 -12.19 -11.14 -1.80
CA PRO A 498 -11.26 -10.70 -2.82
C PRO A 498 -10.81 -9.24 -2.62
N GLY A 499 -9.54 -8.98 -2.96
CA GLY A 499 -8.99 -7.62 -2.95
C GLY A 499 -9.41 -6.80 -4.17
N SER A 500 -9.33 -5.46 -4.04
CA SER A 500 -9.61 -4.49 -5.10
C SER A 500 -8.36 -3.70 -5.48
N LEU A 501 -8.22 -3.35 -6.77
CA LEU A 501 -7.25 -2.36 -7.25
C LEU A 501 -7.77 -0.92 -7.15
N ASP A 502 -9.06 -0.74 -6.87
CA ASP A 502 -9.64 0.58 -6.61
C ASP A 502 -9.15 1.12 -5.27
N THR A 503 -8.22 2.07 -5.33
CA THR A 503 -7.60 2.72 -4.17
C THR A 503 -8.60 3.57 -3.37
N SER A 504 -9.77 3.87 -3.93
CA SER A 504 -10.87 4.57 -3.24
C SER A 504 -11.76 3.62 -2.41
N HIS A 505 -11.50 2.31 -2.45
CA HIS A 505 -12.33 1.32 -1.78
C HIS A 505 -12.34 1.54 -0.24
N PRO A 506 -13.51 1.53 0.41
CA PRO A 506 -13.67 1.87 1.83
C PRO A 506 -13.11 0.86 2.85
N ARG A 507 -12.45 -0.21 2.40
CA ARG A 507 -11.94 -1.26 3.29
C ARG A 507 -10.51 -0.96 3.72
N ARG A 508 -10.03 -1.64 4.75
CA ARG A 508 -8.63 -1.59 5.17
C ARG A 508 -7.67 -1.92 4.03
N ALA A 509 -6.49 -1.32 4.06
CA ALA A 509 -5.45 -1.49 3.04
C ALA A 509 -5.01 -2.95 2.85
N ILE A 510 -5.09 -3.80 3.89
CA ILE A 510 -4.80 -5.25 3.77
C ILE A 510 -5.72 -5.97 2.76
N TYR A 511 -6.88 -5.39 2.44
CA TYR A 511 -7.82 -5.90 1.44
C TYR A 511 -7.66 -5.24 0.07
N PHE A 512 -6.59 -4.49 -0.15
CA PHE A 512 -6.22 -4.09 -1.50
C PHE A 512 -5.56 -5.26 -2.21
N ARG A 513 -5.81 -5.36 -3.51
CA ARG A 513 -5.13 -6.34 -4.33
C ARG A 513 -3.67 -5.93 -4.47
N VAL A 514 -2.76 -6.78 -4.01
CA VAL A 514 -1.32 -6.55 -4.15
C VAL A 514 -0.89 -6.98 -5.54
N LYS A 515 -0.85 -6.04 -6.49
CA LYS A 515 -0.33 -6.26 -7.85
C LYS A 515 1.06 -5.68 -7.97
N ARG A 516 2.06 -6.53 -8.26
CA ARG A 516 3.47 -6.16 -8.20
C ARG A 516 3.85 -5.04 -9.18
N SER A 517 3.25 -5.01 -10.37
CA SER A 517 3.46 -3.97 -11.39
C SER A 517 2.65 -2.68 -11.15
N GLN A 518 1.71 -2.67 -10.21
CA GLN A 518 0.78 -1.56 -10.00
C GLN A 518 0.57 -1.30 -8.50
N PRO A 519 1.60 -0.85 -7.77
CA PRO A 519 1.45 -0.51 -6.36
C PRO A 519 0.54 0.71 -6.16
N ASP A 520 -0.17 0.75 -5.03
CA ASP A 520 -0.95 1.93 -4.63
C ASP A 520 0.00 3.12 -4.41
N PRO A 521 -0.23 4.28 -5.05
CA PRO A 521 0.69 5.42 -4.96
C PRO A 521 0.86 5.99 -3.54
N LEU A 522 -0.21 6.01 -2.73
CA LEU A 522 -0.15 6.49 -1.36
C LEU A 522 0.60 5.49 -0.48
N LEU A 523 0.36 4.19 -0.65
CA LEU A 523 1.08 3.19 0.12
C LEU A 523 2.57 3.14 -0.23
N ALA A 524 2.89 3.20 -1.52
CA ALA A 524 4.27 3.26 -2.01
C ALA A 524 5.03 4.49 -1.47
N LEU A 525 4.36 5.64 -1.41
CA LEU A 525 4.92 6.87 -0.87
C LEU A 525 5.34 6.75 0.62
N PHE A 526 4.71 5.85 1.37
CA PHE A 526 4.99 5.60 2.78
C PHE A 526 5.72 4.27 3.03
N ASP A 527 6.52 3.83 2.04
CA ASP A 527 7.40 2.67 2.08
C ASP A 527 6.65 1.32 2.15
N LEU A 528 5.73 1.08 1.19
CA LEU A 528 5.18 -0.25 0.94
C LEU A 528 6.33 -1.27 0.73
N PRO A 529 6.26 -2.48 1.31
CA PRO A 529 7.35 -3.44 1.22
C PRO A 529 7.53 -3.97 -0.19
N ASP A 530 8.74 -4.45 -0.49
CA ASP A 530 8.96 -5.26 -1.68
C ASP A 530 8.17 -6.58 -1.55
N THR A 531 7.58 -7.00 -2.67
CA THR A 531 6.77 -8.22 -2.78
C THR A 531 7.44 -9.25 -3.69
N LEU A 532 8.63 -8.96 -4.24
CA LEU A 532 9.49 -9.90 -4.95
C LEU A 532 10.35 -10.72 -3.99
N GLN A 533 10.68 -10.17 -2.81
CA GLN A 533 11.44 -10.83 -1.76
C GLN A 533 10.77 -10.65 -0.39
N GLY A 534 11.11 -11.52 0.56
CA GLY A 534 10.57 -11.42 1.92
C GLY A 534 11.12 -10.20 2.66
N THR A 535 10.24 -9.33 3.16
CA THR A 535 10.63 -8.11 3.87
C THR A 535 10.43 -8.27 5.38
N ALA A 536 11.52 -8.41 6.14
CA ALA A 536 11.45 -8.52 7.60
C ALA A 536 11.58 -7.20 8.36
N ILE A 537 12.23 -6.21 7.75
CA ILE A 537 12.28 -4.83 8.23
C ILE A 537 11.90 -3.93 7.05
N ARG A 538 10.85 -3.13 7.20
CA ARG A 538 10.51 -2.12 6.21
C ARG A 538 11.46 -0.93 6.35
N SER A 539 11.86 -0.34 5.23
CA SER A 539 12.48 0.97 5.21
C SER A 539 11.52 2.02 5.77
N SER A 540 12.04 3.05 6.42
CA SER A 540 11.26 4.21 6.85
C SER A 540 11.97 5.47 6.37
N THR A 541 11.54 5.98 5.22
CA THR A 541 12.02 7.22 4.64
C THR A 541 11.24 8.42 5.20
N ILE A 542 11.90 9.57 5.22
CA ILE A 542 11.31 10.87 5.55
C ILE A 542 11.62 11.77 4.36
N VAL A 543 10.62 11.98 3.49
CA VAL A 543 10.80 12.72 2.24
C VAL A 543 9.71 13.77 2.05
N SER A 544 10.06 14.91 1.45
CA SER A 544 9.13 16.04 1.24
C SER A 544 7.81 15.65 0.52
N PRO A 545 7.80 14.72 -0.46
CA PRO A 545 6.55 14.27 -1.09
C PRO A 545 5.52 13.69 -0.09
N GLN A 546 5.94 13.06 1.01
CA GLN A 546 5.02 12.55 2.04
C GLN A 546 4.25 13.69 2.72
N ALA A 547 4.95 14.78 3.09
CA ALA A 547 4.33 15.95 3.68
C ALA A 547 3.41 16.68 2.68
N LEU A 548 3.85 16.84 1.42
CA LEU A 548 3.04 17.46 0.37
C LEU A 548 1.77 16.66 0.06
N ALA A 549 1.82 15.33 0.15
CA ALA A 549 0.64 14.48 -0.01
C ALA A 549 -0.38 14.69 1.13
N PHE A 550 0.07 14.97 2.36
CA PHE A 550 -0.84 15.32 3.46
C PHE A 550 -1.43 16.73 3.30
N LEU A 551 -0.67 17.68 2.78
CA LEU A 551 -1.12 19.06 2.55
C LEU A 551 -2.11 19.19 1.37
N ASN A 552 -1.98 18.35 0.34
CA ASN A 552 -2.71 18.55 -0.92
C ASN A 552 -3.40 17.30 -1.47
N GLY A 553 -3.19 16.13 -0.85
CA GLY A 553 -3.70 14.86 -1.36
C GLY A 553 -5.23 14.80 -1.29
N PRO A 554 -5.90 14.31 -2.36
CA PRO A 554 -7.36 14.24 -2.39
C PRO A 554 -7.94 13.31 -1.32
N VAL A 555 -7.24 12.22 -0.99
CA VAL A 555 -7.66 11.28 0.06
C VAL A 555 -7.66 11.95 1.43
N VAL A 556 -6.62 12.74 1.73
CA VAL A 556 -6.49 13.45 3.03
C VAL A 556 -7.54 14.56 3.12
N ARG A 557 -7.73 15.34 2.05
CA ARG A 557 -8.78 16.38 1.96
C ARG A 557 -10.18 15.80 2.13
N GLN A 558 -10.48 14.65 1.50
CA GLN A 558 -11.76 13.96 1.65
C GLN A 558 -11.99 13.49 3.09
N ALA A 559 -10.97 12.89 3.72
CA ALA A 559 -11.04 12.47 5.11
C ALA A 559 -11.25 13.67 6.06
N ALA A 560 -10.56 14.78 5.83
CA ALA A 560 -10.70 16.00 6.64
C ALA A 560 -12.11 16.59 6.52
N ALA A 561 -12.65 16.64 5.30
CA ALA A 561 -14.01 17.12 5.06
C ALA A 561 -15.06 16.22 5.72
N ALA A 562 -14.87 14.90 5.65
CA ALA A 562 -15.75 13.94 6.33
C ALA A 562 -15.69 14.08 7.85
N LEU A 563 -14.49 14.21 8.42
CA LEU A 563 -14.30 14.39 9.85
C LEU A 563 -14.92 15.69 10.36
N ALA A 564 -14.73 16.80 9.65
CA ALA A 564 -15.35 18.10 9.98
C ALA A 564 -16.88 18.00 10.04
N ARG A 565 -17.50 17.42 9.01
CA ARG A 565 -18.96 17.19 8.99
C ARG A 565 -19.41 16.33 10.16
N ARG A 566 -18.69 15.23 10.46
CA ARG A 566 -19.03 14.34 11.59
C ARG A 566 -18.90 15.03 12.94
N LEU A 567 -17.84 15.83 13.15
CA LEU A 567 -17.64 16.58 14.40
C LEU A 567 -18.81 17.51 14.69
N GLN A 568 -19.25 18.26 13.68
CA GLN A 568 -20.40 19.16 13.80
C GLN A 568 -21.72 18.39 13.96
N ALA A 569 -21.92 17.30 13.20
CA ALA A 569 -23.15 16.50 13.27
C ALA A 569 -23.32 15.75 14.60
N ASP A 570 -22.22 15.22 15.16
CA ASP A 570 -22.24 14.53 16.46
C ASP A 570 -22.55 15.50 17.61
N ARG A 571 -22.27 16.81 17.46
CA ARG A 571 -22.47 17.85 18.47
C ARG A 571 -22.92 19.20 17.86
N PRO A 572 -24.13 19.31 17.30
CA PRO A 572 -24.57 20.46 16.51
C PRO A 572 -24.73 21.76 17.30
N LYS A 573 -24.74 21.69 18.64
CA LYS A 573 -24.85 22.85 19.55
C LYS A 573 -23.59 23.09 20.37
N ALA A 574 -22.50 22.36 20.12
CA ALA A 574 -21.27 22.54 20.87
C ALA A 574 -20.50 23.76 20.37
N GLU A 575 -19.94 24.53 21.30
CA GLU A 575 -19.04 25.63 20.99
C GLU A 575 -17.72 25.12 20.41
N SER A 576 -17.04 25.96 19.61
CA SER A 576 -15.78 25.60 18.95
C SER A 576 -14.71 25.03 19.89
N PRO A 577 -14.47 25.53 21.13
CA PRO A 577 -13.48 24.94 22.03
C PRO A 577 -13.76 23.47 22.40
N VAL A 578 -15.05 23.09 22.49
CA VAL A 578 -15.47 21.71 22.77
C VAL A 578 -15.22 20.82 21.55
N LEU A 579 -15.50 21.32 20.35
CA LEU A 579 -15.26 20.61 19.11
C LEU A 579 -13.76 20.42 18.83
N VAL A 580 -12.92 21.44 19.13
CA VAL A 580 -11.45 21.33 19.06
C VAL A 580 -10.94 20.22 19.97
N ARG A 581 -11.40 20.15 21.23
CA ARG A 581 -11.03 19.06 22.14
C ARG A 581 -11.47 17.69 21.62
N ASP A 582 -12.66 17.60 21.03
CA ASP A 582 -13.13 16.33 20.44
C ASP A 582 -12.28 15.92 19.21
N LEU A 583 -11.88 16.89 18.38
CA LEU A 583 -10.97 16.66 17.25
C LEU A 583 -9.63 16.08 17.72
N PHE A 584 -8.97 16.68 18.71
CA PHE A 584 -7.70 16.18 19.25
C PHE A 584 -7.84 14.76 19.82
N ARG A 585 -8.93 14.51 20.57
CA ARG A 585 -9.19 13.17 21.12
C ARG A 585 -9.39 12.12 20.03
N ARG A 586 -10.12 12.42 18.96
CA ARG A 586 -10.38 11.48 17.86
C ARG A 586 -9.13 11.21 17.04
N VAL A 587 -8.38 12.26 16.70
CA VAL A 587 -7.26 12.16 15.74
C VAL A 587 -5.96 11.77 16.44
N LEU A 588 -5.63 12.41 17.55
CA LEU A 588 -4.38 12.22 18.29
C LEU A 588 -4.53 11.33 19.52
N GLY A 589 -5.76 11.02 19.96
CA GLY A 589 -5.99 10.12 21.10
C GLY A 589 -5.75 10.76 22.48
N ARG A 590 -5.44 12.07 22.55
CA ARG A 590 -5.13 12.81 23.77
C ARG A 590 -5.96 14.07 23.94
N GLU A 591 -6.02 14.62 25.15
CA GLU A 591 -6.49 16.01 25.34
C GLU A 591 -5.49 17.02 24.77
N PRO A 592 -5.96 18.13 24.14
CA PRO A 592 -5.12 19.28 23.88
C PRO A 592 -4.86 20.07 25.16
N ASP A 593 -3.66 20.64 25.27
CA ASP A 593 -3.37 21.66 26.28
C ASP A 593 -4.05 23.00 25.91
N ARG A 594 -4.00 23.97 26.85
CA ARG A 594 -4.64 25.27 26.67
C ARG A 594 -4.10 26.05 25.46
N SER A 595 -2.80 25.96 25.20
CA SER A 595 -2.14 26.60 24.05
C SER A 595 -2.61 26.00 22.72
N SER A 596 -2.73 24.67 22.64
CA SER A 596 -3.19 23.96 21.45
C SER A 596 -4.63 24.31 21.11
N VAL A 597 -5.50 24.46 22.12
CA VAL A 597 -6.88 24.93 21.92
C VAL A 597 -6.89 26.37 21.41
N ALA A 598 -6.09 27.26 22.01
CA ALA A 598 -6.03 28.66 21.59
C ALA A 598 -5.56 28.81 20.13
N LEU A 599 -4.47 28.13 19.74
CA LEU A 599 -3.94 28.13 18.38
C LEU A 599 -4.94 27.56 17.36
N ALA A 600 -5.65 26.48 17.71
CA ALA A 600 -6.67 25.91 16.82
C ALA A 600 -7.85 26.85 16.59
N LEU A 601 -8.26 27.61 17.62
CA LEU A 601 -9.34 28.60 17.51
C LEU A 601 -8.91 29.83 16.71
N GLU A 602 -7.68 30.31 16.92
CA GLU A 602 -7.07 31.38 16.12
C GLU A 602 -7.01 30.97 14.64
N PHE A 603 -6.47 29.79 14.35
CA PHE A 603 -6.43 29.23 12.99
C PHE A 603 -7.84 29.15 12.37
N LEU A 604 -8.84 28.69 13.12
CA LEU A 604 -10.21 28.57 12.63
C LEU A 604 -10.79 29.95 12.24
N GLU A 605 -10.57 30.98 13.07
CA GLU A 605 -11.06 32.32 12.77
C GLU A 605 -10.30 32.98 11.61
N GLU A 606 -8.99 32.75 11.50
CA GLU A 606 -8.18 33.18 10.36
C GLU A 606 -8.68 32.56 9.04
N GLN A 607 -8.86 31.23 8.99
CA GLN A 607 -9.36 30.55 7.79
C GLN A 607 -10.78 31.02 7.43
N LYS A 608 -11.68 31.08 8.42
CA LYS A 608 -13.05 31.58 8.22
C LYS A 608 -13.04 33.01 7.68
N THR A 609 -12.22 33.90 8.24
CA THR A 609 -12.08 35.28 7.75
C THR A 609 -11.53 35.31 6.33
N GLY A 610 -10.55 34.45 6.02
CA GLY A 610 -10.02 34.24 4.67
C GLY A 610 -11.12 33.84 3.68
N TYR A 611 -11.93 32.83 4.02
CA TYR A 611 -13.05 32.37 3.21
C TYR A 611 -14.16 33.41 3.08
N GLN A 612 -14.45 34.18 4.13
CA GLN A 612 -15.38 35.31 4.05
C GLN A 612 -14.86 36.42 3.14
N SER A 613 -13.55 36.70 3.19
CA SER A 613 -12.90 37.65 2.28
C SER A 613 -12.98 37.15 0.83
N LEU A 614 -12.70 35.87 0.58
CA LEU A 614 -12.89 35.22 -0.73
C LEU A 614 -14.36 35.29 -1.19
N ALA A 615 -15.33 35.11 -0.29
CA ALA A 615 -16.75 35.26 -0.60
C ALA A 615 -17.15 36.72 -0.89
N ARG A 616 -16.44 37.71 -0.32
CA ARG A 616 -16.61 39.13 -0.70
C ARG A 616 -15.92 39.44 -2.03
N GLN A 617 -14.77 38.82 -2.28
CA GLN A 617 -14.07 38.86 -3.56
C GLN A 617 -14.86 38.14 -4.66
N PHE A 618 -15.70 37.15 -4.34
CA PHE A 618 -16.68 36.59 -5.25
C PHE A 618 -17.66 37.67 -5.74
N GLU A 619 -18.16 38.53 -4.85
CA GLU A 619 -19.08 39.61 -5.22
C GLU A 619 -18.39 40.75 -6.01
N SER A 620 -17.13 41.09 -5.68
CA SER A 620 -16.35 42.03 -6.51
C SER A 620 -15.90 41.39 -7.84
N GLY A 621 -15.55 40.11 -7.81
CA GLY A 621 -15.17 39.26 -8.92
C GLY A 621 -16.31 39.02 -9.89
N LYS A 622 -17.58 38.99 -9.45
CA LYS A 622 -18.75 39.07 -10.35
C LYS A 622 -18.71 40.34 -11.19
N ARG A 623 -18.34 41.48 -10.59
CA ARG A 623 -18.21 42.77 -11.30
C ARG A 623 -17.01 42.77 -12.25
N GLU A 624 -15.88 42.18 -11.86
CA GLU A 624 -14.70 42.05 -12.73
C GLU A 624 -14.86 40.98 -13.83
N ALA A 625 -15.52 39.86 -13.56
CA ALA A 625 -15.90 38.86 -14.56
C ALA A 625 -16.75 39.52 -15.65
N GLY A 626 -17.66 40.42 -15.29
CA GLY A 626 -18.37 41.24 -16.27
C GLY A 626 -17.48 42.07 -17.21
N ARG A 627 -16.24 42.42 -16.81
CA ARG A 627 -15.30 43.14 -17.70
C ARG A 627 -14.83 42.23 -18.83
N GLY A 628 -14.90 42.72 -20.07
CA GLY A 628 -14.56 41.96 -21.26
C GLY A 628 -15.56 40.87 -21.63
N LEU A 629 -16.71 40.76 -20.93
CA LEU A 629 -17.80 39.85 -21.29
C LEU A 629 -18.49 40.35 -22.56
N VAL A 630 -18.30 39.63 -23.67
CA VAL A 630 -18.82 39.97 -25.01
C VAL A 630 -20.08 39.19 -25.40
N LEU A 631 -20.36 38.07 -24.73
CA LEU A 631 -21.60 37.30 -24.89
C LEU A 631 -22.08 36.81 -23.52
N ASP A 632 -23.34 37.06 -23.18
CA ASP A 632 -24.05 36.46 -22.05
C ASP A 632 -25.43 35.98 -22.51
N LEU A 633 -25.54 34.68 -22.78
CA LEU A 633 -26.80 34.05 -23.20
C LEU A 633 -27.39 33.28 -22.02
N THR A 634 -28.56 33.73 -21.57
CA THR A 634 -29.40 33.01 -20.61
C THR A 634 -30.78 32.77 -21.23
N ALA A 635 -31.43 31.67 -20.85
CA ALA A 635 -32.76 31.35 -21.37
C ALA A 635 -33.91 32.06 -20.63
N VAL A 636 -33.59 32.89 -19.62
CA VAL A 636 -34.56 33.46 -18.66
C VAL A 636 -35.64 34.31 -19.32
N ARG A 637 -35.33 34.98 -20.43
CA ARG A 637 -36.25 35.89 -21.14
C ARG A 637 -36.81 35.33 -22.45
N LEU A 638 -36.57 34.06 -22.74
CA LEU A 638 -37.13 33.43 -23.94
C LEU A 638 -38.63 33.18 -23.74
N SER A 639 -39.39 33.31 -24.83
CA SER A 639 -40.80 32.94 -24.83
C SER A 639 -40.97 31.41 -24.86
N PRO A 640 -42.02 30.85 -24.21
CA PRO A 640 -42.32 29.43 -24.29
C PRO A 640 -42.47 28.93 -25.73
N GLY A 641 -41.98 27.73 -26.02
CA GLY A 641 -42.08 27.07 -27.33
C GLY A 641 -40.77 27.04 -28.11
N ASP A 642 -40.88 27.05 -29.44
CA ASP A 642 -39.74 27.01 -30.36
C ASP A 642 -38.94 28.32 -30.30
N VAL A 643 -37.63 28.21 -30.09
CA VAL A 643 -36.71 29.34 -30.00
C VAL A 643 -36.38 29.84 -31.41
N SER A 644 -37.10 30.87 -31.84
CA SER A 644 -36.87 31.57 -33.12
C SER A 644 -35.71 32.57 -33.05
N ARG A 645 -35.36 33.02 -31.84
CA ARG A 645 -34.31 33.99 -31.57
C ARG A 645 -33.77 33.81 -30.15
N TRP A 646 -32.45 33.77 -29.98
CA TRP A 646 -31.79 33.83 -28.68
C TRP A 646 -30.71 34.91 -28.70
N ALA A 647 -30.84 35.92 -27.86
CA ALA A 647 -29.93 37.07 -27.83
C ALA A 647 -29.59 37.46 -26.38
N ASP A 648 -28.45 38.11 -26.22
CA ASP A 648 -28.04 38.74 -24.96
C ASP A 648 -29.02 39.87 -24.60
N ASP A 649 -29.24 40.11 -23.31
CA ASP A 649 -30.03 41.25 -22.82
C ASP A 649 -29.37 42.60 -23.13
N ARG A 650 -28.06 42.59 -23.36
CA ARG A 650 -27.25 43.71 -23.85
C ARG A 650 -27.15 43.69 -25.38
N ALA A 651 -28.04 43.01 -26.10
CA ALA A 651 -27.96 42.86 -27.56
C ALA A 651 -27.88 44.20 -28.31
N GLY A 652 -28.42 45.30 -27.76
CA GLY A 652 -28.24 46.64 -28.33
C GLY A 652 -26.79 47.17 -28.31
N GLN A 653 -25.90 46.55 -27.52
CA GLN A 653 -24.48 46.88 -27.39
C GLN A 653 -23.56 45.81 -28.03
N THR A 654 -23.94 44.53 -27.98
CA THR A 654 -23.11 43.43 -28.52
C THR A 654 -23.45 43.08 -29.97
N GLY A 655 -24.70 43.27 -30.40
CA GLY A 655 -25.16 42.91 -31.75
C GLY A 655 -25.22 41.41 -32.06
N ILE A 656 -24.92 40.51 -31.10
CA ILE A 656 -24.92 39.06 -31.32
C ILE A 656 -26.33 38.50 -31.11
N VAL A 657 -26.91 37.94 -32.17
CA VAL A 657 -28.25 37.32 -32.16
C VAL A 657 -28.18 35.95 -32.83
N PHE A 658 -28.67 34.93 -32.13
CA PHE A 658 -28.74 33.56 -32.65
C PHE A 658 -30.10 33.27 -33.25
N ARG A 659 -30.10 32.66 -34.43
CA ARG A 659 -31.31 32.20 -35.14
C ARG A 659 -31.17 30.74 -35.55
N PRO A 660 -32.26 29.98 -35.56
CA PRO A 660 -32.23 28.59 -36.00
C PRO A 660 -31.87 28.48 -37.48
N ARG A 661 -30.98 27.55 -37.83
CA ARG A 661 -30.72 27.14 -39.22
C ARG A 661 -31.16 25.69 -39.43
N GLY A 662 -31.54 25.33 -40.66
CA GLY A 662 -32.04 24.00 -41.00
C GLY A 662 -33.51 23.77 -40.61
N LYS A 663 -33.95 22.50 -40.59
CA LYS A 663 -35.34 22.09 -40.32
C LYS A 663 -35.67 21.95 -38.84
N GLY A 664 -34.69 21.60 -38.00
CA GLY A 664 -34.88 21.50 -36.56
C GLY A 664 -35.14 22.87 -35.91
N ARG A 665 -35.87 22.87 -34.80
CA ARG A 665 -36.08 24.05 -33.95
C ARG A 665 -35.71 23.71 -32.50
N PRO A 666 -34.75 24.41 -31.89
CA PRO A 666 -34.52 24.31 -30.46
C PRO A 666 -35.75 24.81 -29.70
N ARG A 667 -35.96 24.31 -28.48
CA ARG A 667 -37.14 24.63 -27.67
C ARG A 667 -36.75 25.16 -26.30
N LEU A 668 -37.53 26.10 -25.77
CA LEU A 668 -37.39 26.51 -24.38
C LEU A 668 -37.97 25.43 -23.47
N VAL A 669 -37.20 25.01 -22.48
CA VAL A 669 -37.66 24.20 -21.35
C VAL A 669 -37.64 25.12 -20.13
N ALA A 670 -38.82 25.50 -19.63
CA ALA A 670 -38.98 26.55 -18.61
C ALA A 670 -38.32 26.19 -17.26
N ASP A 671 -38.44 24.93 -16.84
CA ASP A 671 -37.93 24.41 -15.56
C ASP A 671 -36.87 23.32 -15.79
N ALA A 672 -35.88 23.64 -16.62
CA ALA A 672 -34.90 22.65 -17.09
C ALA A 672 -33.90 22.24 -16.00
N THR A 673 -33.53 23.17 -15.12
CA THR A 673 -32.52 22.96 -14.09
C THR A 673 -33.14 22.66 -12.72
N PRO A 674 -32.40 22.03 -11.77
CA PRO A 674 -32.91 21.75 -10.43
C PRO A 674 -33.43 22.95 -9.64
N THR A 675 -32.96 24.17 -9.96
CA THR A 675 -33.43 25.43 -9.35
C THR A 675 -34.63 26.05 -10.07
N GLY A 676 -35.21 25.37 -11.06
CA GLY A 676 -36.31 25.88 -11.86
C GLY A 676 -35.87 26.95 -12.87
N ARG A 677 -34.60 26.98 -13.29
CA ARG A 677 -34.18 27.89 -14.36
C ARG A 677 -34.41 27.27 -15.74
N PRO A 678 -34.71 28.11 -16.76
CA PRO A 678 -34.92 27.63 -18.10
C PRO A 678 -33.62 27.25 -18.80
N ALA A 679 -33.75 26.41 -19.83
CA ALA A 679 -32.68 26.08 -20.76
C ALA A 679 -33.22 25.90 -22.18
N VAL A 680 -32.33 26.00 -23.17
CA VAL A 680 -32.65 25.72 -24.57
C VAL A 680 -32.28 24.28 -24.90
N ARG A 681 -33.29 23.51 -25.29
CA ARG A 681 -33.21 22.11 -25.70
C ARG A 681 -32.88 22.00 -27.18
N PHE A 682 -31.87 21.17 -27.48
CA PHE A 682 -31.44 20.74 -28.80
C PHE A 682 -31.68 19.23 -28.97
N GLY A 683 -31.95 18.77 -30.19
CA GLY A 683 -32.32 17.38 -30.46
C GLY A 683 -33.84 17.09 -30.35
N PRO A 684 -34.29 15.87 -30.70
CA PRO A 684 -33.49 14.70 -31.07
C PRO A 684 -33.01 14.68 -32.53
N GLY A 685 -33.41 15.66 -33.34
CA GLY A 685 -32.86 15.87 -34.68
C GLY A 685 -31.82 17.00 -34.69
N PRO A 686 -31.06 17.16 -35.79
CA PRO A 686 -30.13 18.26 -35.97
C PRO A 686 -30.80 19.63 -35.79
N THR A 687 -30.46 20.29 -34.69
CA THR A 687 -30.92 21.64 -34.34
C THR A 687 -29.70 22.51 -34.15
N VAL A 688 -29.61 23.63 -34.87
CA VAL A 688 -28.51 24.57 -34.70
C VAL A 688 -29.04 25.98 -34.49
N LEU A 689 -28.42 26.70 -33.56
CA LEU A 689 -28.56 28.14 -33.44
C LEU A 689 -27.27 28.78 -33.94
N GLN A 690 -27.40 29.65 -34.94
CA GLN A 690 -26.27 30.31 -35.57
C GLN A 690 -26.36 31.81 -35.30
N ALA A 691 -25.27 32.41 -34.83
CA ALA A 691 -25.15 33.86 -34.69
C ALA A 691 -25.07 34.55 -36.05
N ASP A 692 -25.41 35.84 -36.10
CA ASP A 692 -24.93 36.72 -37.16
C ASP A 692 -23.41 36.93 -37.00
N ASP A 693 -22.68 37.14 -38.10
CA ASP A 693 -21.24 37.41 -38.05
C ASP A 693 -20.94 38.63 -37.17
N ASN A 694 -20.01 38.45 -36.22
CA ASN A 694 -19.71 39.47 -35.23
C ASN A 694 -18.22 39.44 -34.82
N PRO A 695 -17.48 40.56 -35.00
CA PRO A 695 -16.06 40.62 -34.69
C PRO A 695 -15.73 40.53 -33.19
N LEU A 696 -16.72 40.65 -32.30
CA LEU A 696 -16.49 40.53 -30.85
C LEU A 696 -16.04 39.13 -30.42
N VAL A 697 -16.35 38.11 -31.21
CA VAL A 697 -15.91 36.71 -30.99
C VAL A 697 -14.75 36.28 -31.91
N GLU A 698 -14.11 37.25 -32.57
CA GLU A 698 -12.86 37.11 -33.31
C GLU A 698 -11.70 37.60 -32.44
N PHE A 699 -10.90 36.66 -31.93
CA PHE A 699 -9.86 36.89 -30.93
C PHE A 699 -8.45 36.95 -31.52
N GLY A 700 -8.26 36.58 -32.77
CA GLY A 700 -6.97 36.40 -33.43
C GLY A 700 -6.11 35.42 -32.66
N THR A 701 -4.95 35.88 -32.22
CA THR A 701 -4.02 35.17 -31.34
C THR A 701 -4.17 35.55 -29.86
N GLY A 702 -5.13 36.42 -29.54
CA GLY A 702 -5.32 36.99 -28.21
C GLY A 702 -6.05 36.08 -27.22
N ASP A 703 -6.18 36.61 -26.00
CA ASP A 703 -6.76 35.95 -24.84
C ASP A 703 -8.29 35.94 -24.89
N PHE A 704 -8.88 34.83 -24.47
CA PHE A 704 -10.33 34.71 -24.37
C PHE A 704 -10.73 33.61 -23.38
N THR A 705 -12.00 33.63 -22.97
CA THR A 705 -12.59 32.60 -22.13
C THR A 705 -13.98 32.24 -22.65
N VAL A 706 -14.31 30.95 -22.68
CA VAL A 706 -15.64 30.44 -23.08
C VAL A 706 -16.17 29.54 -21.98
N SER A 707 -17.38 29.81 -21.52
CA SER A 707 -18.05 29.04 -20.47
C SER A 707 -19.44 28.61 -20.91
N VAL A 708 -19.84 27.39 -20.52
CA VAL A 708 -21.17 26.83 -20.80
C VAL A 708 -21.70 25.96 -19.66
N VAL A 709 -23.00 26.09 -19.38
CA VAL A 709 -23.76 25.16 -18.53
C VAL A 709 -24.61 24.28 -19.42
N PHE A 710 -24.36 22.97 -19.41
CA PHE A 710 -24.98 22.03 -20.34
C PHE A 710 -25.39 20.71 -19.69
N ARG A 711 -26.33 20.00 -20.32
CA ARG A 711 -26.70 18.61 -20.01
C ARG A 711 -26.81 17.85 -21.32
N MET A 712 -26.19 16.67 -21.42
CA MET A 712 -26.38 15.77 -22.55
C MET A 712 -27.46 14.74 -22.25
N ASP A 713 -28.24 14.34 -23.25
CA ASP A 713 -29.23 13.28 -23.06
C ASP A 713 -28.59 11.90 -22.81
N PRO A 714 -29.22 11.03 -22.00
CA PRO A 714 -28.75 9.67 -21.77
C PRO A 714 -28.51 8.86 -23.05
N ALA A 715 -29.32 9.10 -24.09
CA ALA A 715 -29.28 8.40 -25.36
C ALA A 715 -28.39 9.06 -26.43
N SER A 716 -27.75 10.19 -26.12
CA SER A 716 -26.90 10.88 -27.10
C SER A 716 -25.72 9.99 -27.51
N GLY A 717 -25.28 10.08 -28.77
CA GLY A 717 -24.09 9.37 -29.27
C GLY A 717 -22.78 9.98 -28.76
N GLY A 718 -21.66 9.39 -29.18
CA GLY A 718 -20.33 9.98 -29.01
C GLY A 718 -20.01 11.01 -30.11
N GLY A 719 -19.01 11.85 -29.91
CA GLY A 719 -18.51 12.75 -30.96
C GLY A 719 -19.38 13.99 -31.18
N THR A 720 -20.07 14.43 -30.12
CA THR A 720 -21.09 15.49 -30.20
C THR A 720 -20.50 16.86 -29.93
N GLN A 721 -20.76 17.85 -30.78
CA GLN A 721 -20.26 19.22 -30.56
C GLN A 721 -21.28 20.09 -29.84
N ILE A 722 -20.83 20.84 -28.82
CA ILE A 722 -21.72 21.62 -27.93
C ILE A 722 -21.87 23.05 -28.47
N LEU A 723 -20.75 23.73 -28.70
CA LEU A 723 -20.70 25.08 -29.25
C LEU A 723 -19.32 25.38 -29.82
N GLY A 724 -19.25 26.32 -30.75
CA GLY A 724 -17.98 26.76 -31.32
C GLY A 724 -18.12 27.59 -32.59
N LYS A 725 -17.00 28.16 -33.00
CA LYS A 725 -16.83 28.94 -34.22
C LYS A 725 -15.73 28.26 -35.02
N ASP A 726 -16.07 27.32 -35.91
CA ASP A 726 -15.12 26.60 -36.77
C ASP A 726 -15.67 26.26 -38.16
N SER A 727 -14.76 26.26 -39.14
CA SER A 727 -15.06 26.01 -40.54
C SER A 727 -14.73 24.56 -40.90
N TYR A 728 -15.74 23.70 -41.10
CA TYR A 728 -15.55 22.43 -41.78
C TYR A 728 -16.21 22.43 -43.16
N PRO A 729 -15.44 22.59 -44.24
CA PRO A 729 -15.98 22.57 -45.61
C PRO A 729 -16.07 21.15 -46.22
N GLY A 730 -15.79 20.07 -45.47
CA GLY A 730 -15.62 18.73 -46.04
C GLY A 730 -14.36 18.57 -46.92
N GLY A 731 -13.95 17.34 -47.21
CA GLY A 731 -12.94 17.07 -48.25
C GLY A 731 -11.49 17.52 -48.00
N GLY A 732 -11.09 17.82 -46.76
CA GLY A 732 -9.68 18.11 -46.42
C GLY A 732 -9.22 19.58 -46.56
N ALA A 733 -10.15 20.53 -46.69
CA ALA A 733 -9.82 21.96 -46.69
C ALA A 733 -9.93 22.61 -45.30
N SER A 734 -8.94 23.45 -44.96
CA SER A 734 -8.89 24.51 -43.92
C SER A 734 -9.84 24.42 -42.70
N TYR A 735 -9.28 24.14 -41.51
CA TYR A 735 -9.93 24.19 -40.20
C TYR A 735 -9.37 25.33 -39.33
N THR A 736 -10.09 26.43 -39.16
CA THR A 736 -9.71 27.49 -38.22
C THR A 736 -10.85 27.73 -37.24
N GLY A 737 -10.57 27.95 -35.95
CA GLY A 737 -11.62 28.20 -34.96
C GLY A 737 -11.36 27.68 -33.55
N TYR A 738 -12.43 27.69 -32.74
CA TYR A 738 -12.47 27.07 -31.41
C TYR A 738 -13.82 26.40 -31.15
N PHE A 739 -13.84 25.29 -30.40
CA PHE A 739 -15.08 24.58 -30.10
C PHE A 739 -14.97 23.64 -28.88
N PHE A 740 -16.12 23.35 -28.28
CA PHE A 740 -16.34 22.29 -27.30
C PHE A 740 -16.97 21.05 -27.96
N HIS A 741 -16.43 19.87 -27.63
CA HIS A 741 -16.81 18.61 -28.23
C HIS A 741 -16.74 17.47 -27.19
N GLU A 742 -17.70 16.55 -27.20
CA GLU A 742 -17.62 15.31 -26.43
C GLU A 742 -16.80 14.27 -27.20
N ASN A 743 -15.80 13.69 -26.55
CA ASN A 743 -14.92 12.69 -27.15
C ASN A 743 -14.68 11.54 -26.16
N GLY A 744 -15.32 10.40 -26.40
CA GLY A 744 -15.10 9.18 -25.61
C GLY A 744 -15.49 9.33 -24.12
N GLY A 745 -16.54 10.11 -23.83
CA GLY A 745 -16.99 10.42 -22.47
C GLY A 745 -16.29 11.62 -21.83
N HIS A 746 -15.29 12.22 -22.48
CA HIS A 746 -14.58 13.40 -21.99
C HIS A 746 -15.04 14.66 -22.72
N LEU A 747 -14.93 15.81 -22.06
CA LEU A 747 -15.09 17.11 -22.71
C LEU A 747 -13.77 17.52 -23.34
N ARG A 748 -13.79 17.81 -24.64
CA ARG A 748 -12.68 18.37 -25.40
C ARG A 748 -12.91 19.85 -25.68
N PHE A 749 -11.88 20.66 -25.48
CA PHE A 749 -11.80 22.01 -26.03
C PHE A 749 -10.67 22.08 -27.05
N SER A 750 -10.93 22.63 -28.24
CA SER A 750 -9.93 22.75 -29.30
C SER A 750 -9.76 24.20 -29.78
N THR A 751 -8.53 24.58 -30.14
CA THR A 751 -8.21 25.74 -30.98
C THR A 751 -7.45 25.28 -32.22
N ARG A 752 -7.83 25.79 -33.40
CA ARG A 752 -7.24 25.40 -34.69
C ARG A 752 -6.98 26.60 -35.58
N ASN A 753 -5.91 26.53 -36.36
CA ASN A 753 -5.58 27.47 -37.43
C ASN A 753 -4.99 26.68 -38.58
N LEU A 754 -5.82 26.33 -39.57
CA LEU A 754 -5.36 25.61 -40.73
C LEU A 754 -5.77 26.38 -41.97
N ARG A 755 -4.77 26.89 -42.71
CA ARG A 755 -4.78 26.89 -44.17
C ARG A 755 -4.62 25.43 -44.63
N GLN A 756 -5.20 25.05 -45.77
CA GLN A 756 -5.15 23.68 -46.32
C GLN A 756 -3.82 22.96 -46.02
N GLY A 757 -3.87 21.91 -45.19
CA GLY A 757 -2.78 20.94 -44.99
C GLY A 757 -1.62 21.29 -44.06
N LYS A 758 -1.48 22.51 -43.50
CA LYS A 758 -0.32 22.87 -42.61
C LYS A 758 -0.66 23.94 -41.56
N GLY A 759 -0.71 23.57 -40.27
CA GLY A 759 -0.93 24.50 -39.14
C GLY A 759 -1.19 23.79 -37.79
N PRO A 760 -1.04 24.48 -36.64
CA PRO A 760 -1.16 23.86 -35.32
C PRO A 760 -2.61 23.52 -34.94
N VAL A 761 -2.80 22.35 -34.32
CA VAL A 761 -4.06 21.89 -33.72
C VAL A 761 -3.80 21.68 -32.23
N ASN A 762 -4.50 22.45 -31.41
CA ASN A 762 -4.36 22.44 -29.96
C ASN A 762 -5.67 21.93 -29.36
N TYR A 763 -5.61 20.92 -28.48
CA TYR A 763 -6.79 20.43 -27.79
C TYR A 763 -6.47 19.97 -26.37
N LEU A 764 -7.48 20.01 -25.51
CA LEU A 764 -7.45 19.50 -24.14
C LEU A 764 -8.69 18.66 -23.88
N ASP A 765 -8.49 17.49 -23.27
CA ASP A 765 -9.57 16.66 -22.73
C ASP A 765 -9.68 16.85 -21.21
N SER A 766 -10.88 16.78 -20.66
CA SER A 766 -11.14 16.87 -19.21
C SER A 766 -10.76 15.58 -18.47
N ILE A 767 -10.34 15.67 -17.20
CA ILE A 767 -10.24 14.48 -16.29
C ILE A 767 -11.61 13.87 -16.08
N GLY A 768 -12.55 14.76 -15.72
CA GLY A 768 -13.91 14.37 -15.44
C GLY A 768 -14.53 13.81 -16.69
N THR A 769 -15.34 12.78 -16.52
CA THR A 769 -16.21 12.26 -17.57
C THR A 769 -17.55 12.98 -17.51
N ILE A 770 -18.14 13.20 -18.68
CA ILE A 770 -19.50 13.73 -18.81
C ILE A 770 -20.47 12.62 -18.40
N GLN A 771 -21.26 12.90 -17.37
CA GLN A 771 -22.35 12.02 -16.93
C GLN A 771 -23.62 12.40 -17.68
N ARG A 772 -23.97 11.61 -18.70
CA ARG A 772 -25.19 11.85 -19.48
C ARG A 772 -26.42 11.83 -18.57
N GLY A 773 -27.36 12.74 -18.82
CA GLY A 773 -28.52 13.02 -17.95
C GLY A 773 -28.23 13.99 -16.80
N ARG A 774 -26.96 14.33 -16.52
CA ARG A 774 -26.56 15.29 -15.49
C ARG A 774 -26.15 16.63 -16.09
N TRP A 775 -26.42 17.70 -15.34
CA TRP A 775 -25.93 19.04 -15.64
C TRP A 775 -24.45 19.20 -15.28
N HIS A 776 -23.71 19.86 -16.17
CA HIS A 776 -22.28 20.11 -16.08
C HIS A 776 -21.97 21.59 -16.33
N ARG A 777 -20.83 22.04 -15.79
CA ARG A 777 -20.25 23.36 -16.05
C ARG A 777 -18.88 23.20 -16.70
N ALA A 778 -18.68 23.87 -17.83
CA ALA A 778 -17.44 23.83 -18.56
C ALA A 778 -16.89 25.23 -18.82
N THR A 779 -15.59 25.42 -18.62
CA THR A 779 -14.89 26.67 -18.95
C THR A 779 -13.55 26.38 -19.60
N ALA A 780 -13.29 27.01 -20.74
CA ALA A 780 -11.99 27.01 -21.41
C ALA A 780 -11.40 28.41 -21.40
N VAL A 781 -10.13 28.51 -21.01
CA VAL A 781 -9.39 29.78 -20.91
C VAL A 781 -8.16 29.73 -21.80
N ARG A 782 -7.94 30.77 -22.59
CA ARG A 782 -6.67 31.02 -23.27
C ARG A 782 -6.04 32.29 -22.71
N SER A 783 -4.81 32.16 -22.21
CA SER A 783 -4.01 33.26 -21.68
C SER A 783 -2.58 33.24 -22.21
N GLY A 784 -2.22 34.24 -23.01
CA GLY A 784 -0.96 34.33 -23.75
C GLY A 784 -0.77 33.11 -24.66
N ARG A 785 0.05 32.17 -24.19
CA ARG A 785 0.36 30.92 -24.89
C ARG A 785 -0.23 29.70 -24.20
N THR A 786 -1.09 29.88 -23.22
CA THR A 786 -1.60 28.81 -22.38
C THR A 786 -3.08 28.58 -22.66
N VAL A 787 -3.49 27.33 -22.88
CA VAL A 787 -4.89 26.91 -22.88
C VAL A 787 -5.17 26.06 -21.64
N LYS A 788 -6.30 26.30 -20.97
CA LYS A 788 -6.80 25.54 -19.81
C LYS A 788 -8.25 25.12 -20.03
N LEU A 789 -8.63 23.98 -19.46
CA LEU A 789 -9.99 23.43 -19.51
C LEU A 789 -10.44 22.96 -18.12
N PHE A 790 -11.64 23.38 -17.73
CA PHE A 790 -12.31 23.02 -16.49
C PHE A 790 -13.63 22.30 -16.79
N LEU A 791 -13.91 21.21 -16.09
CA LEU A 791 -15.21 20.53 -16.03
C LEU A 791 -15.58 20.28 -14.56
N ASP A 792 -16.74 20.77 -14.11
CA ASP A 792 -17.23 20.63 -12.73
C ASP A 792 -16.16 20.89 -11.65
N ASP A 793 -15.43 21.99 -11.82
CA ASP A 793 -14.39 22.49 -10.89
C ASP A 793 -13.05 21.73 -10.96
N LYS A 794 -12.97 20.68 -11.76
CA LYS A 794 -11.73 19.94 -12.04
C LYS A 794 -11.02 20.56 -13.24
N LEU A 795 -9.82 21.09 -12.98
CA LEU A 795 -8.86 21.43 -14.03
C LEU A 795 -8.28 20.14 -14.62
N SER A 796 -8.06 20.08 -15.93
CA SER A 796 -7.33 18.95 -16.55
C SER A 796 -5.89 18.84 -16.00
N PRO A 797 -5.39 17.65 -15.60
CA PRO A 797 -4.22 17.49 -14.74
C PRO A 797 -2.91 17.44 -15.56
N ASP A 798 -3.01 17.13 -16.86
CA ASP A 798 -1.91 16.72 -17.73
C ASP A 798 -1.68 17.74 -18.84
N ARG A 799 -1.43 19.00 -18.44
CA ARG A 799 -1.02 20.18 -19.25
C ARG A 799 -2.12 21.22 -19.40
N THR A 800 -1.99 22.29 -18.63
CA THR A 800 -1.94 23.63 -19.23
C THR A 800 -1.21 23.52 -20.58
N LEU A 801 -1.93 23.57 -21.70
CA LEU A 801 -1.30 23.40 -23.01
C LEU A 801 -0.57 24.69 -23.33
N LEU A 802 0.76 24.64 -23.27
CA LEU A 802 1.60 25.72 -23.76
C LEU A 802 1.67 25.63 -25.30
N GLU A 803 0.95 26.51 -25.98
CA GLU A 803 1.01 26.71 -27.41
C GLU A 803 2.41 27.24 -27.81
N PRO A 804 3.18 26.51 -28.66
CA PRO A 804 4.48 26.97 -29.18
C PRO A 804 4.38 28.27 -30.00
N SER A 805 3.21 28.52 -30.57
CA SER A 805 2.83 29.77 -31.21
C SER A 805 1.32 29.89 -31.07
N PRO A 806 0.79 31.03 -30.57
CA PRO A 806 -0.64 31.25 -30.50
C PRO A 806 -1.31 31.01 -31.86
N THR A 807 -2.22 30.04 -31.90
CA THR A 807 -3.15 29.78 -33.00
C THR A 807 -4.03 31.00 -33.26
N HIS A 808 -4.04 31.50 -34.49
CA HIS A 808 -5.00 32.53 -34.93
C HIS A 808 -6.35 31.87 -35.16
N ILE A 809 -7.32 32.14 -34.30
CA ILE A 809 -8.61 31.42 -34.31
C ILE A 809 -9.72 32.17 -35.05
N ASP A 810 -9.44 33.33 -35.65
CA ASP A 810 -10.45 33.99 -36.46
C ASP A 810 -10.70 33.23 -37.74
N ASN A 811 -11.97 33.07 -38.04
CA ASN A 811 -12.48 32.51 -39.27
C ASN A 811 -13.70 33.34 -39.69
N THR A 812 -14.10 33.17 -40.95
CA THR A 812 -15.27 33.86 -41.51
C THR A 812 -16.56 33.09 -41.28
N VAL A 813 -16.58 32.09 -40.38
CA VAL A 813 -17.81 31.33 -40.10
C VAL A 813 -18.52 31.86 -38.86
N PRO A 814 -19.86 31.83 -38.81
CA PRO A 814 -20.56 32.28 -37.63
C PRO A 814 -20.38 31.33 -36.43
N LEU A 815 -20.49 31.89 -35.21
CA LEU A 815 -20.56 31.10 -33.98
C LEU A 815 -21.86 30.29 -33.95
N LYS A 816 -21.77 28.99 -33.63
CA LYS A 816 -22.90 28.06 -33.60
C LYS A 816 -23.06 27.41 -32.24
N LEU A 817 -24.31 27.15 -31.86
CA LEU A 817 -24.71 26.32 -30.72
C LEU A 817 -25.46 25.10 -31.24
N GLY A 818 -25.10 23.93 -30.73
CA GLY A 818 -25.86 22.70 -30.90
C GLY A 818 -25.57 21.88 -32.16
N LEU A 819 -24.78 22.39 -33.10
CA LEU A 819 -24.22 21.68 -34.25
C LEU A 819 -23.22 22.63 -34.91
N ILE A 820 -22.12 22.13 -35.47
CA ILE A 820 -21.18 23.00 -36.19
C ILE A 820 -20.93 22.53 -37.62
N ASP A 821 -20.92 21.22 -37.87
CA ASP A 821 -20.76 20.66 -39.21
C ASP A 821 -22.03 20.76 -40.06
N GLU A 822 -21.86 20.70 -41.39
CA GLU A 822 -22.97 20.61 -42.36
C GLU A 822 -23.61 19.21 -42.42
N HIS A 823 -23.10 18.24 -41.63
CA HIS A 823 -23.61 16.87 -41.57
C HIS A 823 -24.35 16.62 -40.26
N ASP A 824 -25.47 15.91 -40.34
CA ASP A 824 -26.33 15.57 -39.20
C ASP A 824 -25.62 14.70 -38.13
N SER A 825 -24.56 13.98 -38.52
CA SER A 825 -23.74 13.15 -37.64
C SER A 825 -22.81 13.99 -36.76
N GLY A 826 -23.32 14.48 -35.62
CA GLY A 826 -22.56 15.29 -34.66
C GLY A 826 -23.37 16.32 -33.88
N ALA A 827 -24.69 16.38 -34.10
CA ALA A 827 -25.60 17.33 -33.45
C ALA A 827 -25.67 17.13 -31.92
N PHE A 828 -25.72 18.25 -31.20
CA PHE A 828 -25.95 18.28 -29.76
C PHE A 828 -27.38 17.87 -29.42
N HIS A 829 -27.49 16.80 -28.63
CA HIS A 829 -28.75 16.31 -28.09
C HIS A 829 -28.71 16.50 -26.58
N GLY A 830 -29.41 17.53 -26.09
CA GLY A 830 -29.27 18.00 -24.72
C GLY A 830 -29.82 19.40 -24.50
N ASP A 831 -29.44 20.01 -23.38
CA ASP A 831 -29.87 21.34 -22.97
C ASP A 831 -28.68 22.26 -22.71
N LEU A 832 -28.80 23.54 -23.10
CA LEU A 832 -27.88 24.61 -22.75
C LEU A 832 -28.61 25.66 -21.89
N ALA A 833 -28.14 25.90 -20.67
CA ALA A 833 -28.78 26.85 -19.74
C ALA A 833 -28.11 28.23 -19.75
N GLU A 834 -26.80 28.26 -19.97
CA GLU A 834 -26.01 29.50 -20.00
C GLU A 834 -24.80 29.34 -20.93
N VAL A 835 -24.53 30.34 -21.77
CA VAL A 835 -23.30 30.44 -22.58
C VAL A 835 -22.70 31.83 -22.39
N ARG A 836 -21.42 31.90 -21.99
CA ARG A 836 -20.68 33.14 -21.78
C ARG A 836 -19.36 33.16 -22.53
N ILE A 837 -19.02 34.29 -23.14
CA ILE A 837 -17.74 34.49 -23.82
C ILE A 837 -17.11 35.80 -23.36
N TYR A 838 -15.83 35.74 -23.02
CA TYR A 838 -15.03 36.87 -22.57
C TYR A 838 -13.87 37.11 -23.55
N ARG A 839 -13.64 38.36 -23.94
CA ARG A 839 -12.49 38.81 -24.75
C ARG A 839 -11.26 39.08 -23.87
N ARG A 840 -11.04 38.18 -22.90
CA ARG A 840 -9.89 38.15 -21.99
C ARG A 840 -9.78 36.78 -21.34
N SER A 841 -8.64 36.52 -20.74
CA SER A 841 -8.43 35.38 -19.86
C SER A 841 -9.06 35.64 -18.49
N LEU A 842 -9.80 34.66 -17.96
CA LEU A 842 -10.17 34.58 -16.55
C LEU A 842 -9.05 33.89 -15.77
N SER A 843 -8.74 34.36 -14.56
CA SER A 843 -7.85 33.60 -13.67
C SER A 843 -8.52 32.30 -13.19
N ASP A 844 -7.74 31.35 -12.70
CA ASP A 844 -8.26 30.07 -12.17
C ASP A 844 -9.26 30.32 -11.01
N GLU A 845 -9.01 31.35 -10.22
CA GLU A 845 -9.92 31.83 -9.19
C GLU A 845 -11.22 32.36 -9.79
N GLN A 846 -11.15 33.25 -10.79
CA GLN A 846 -12.35 33.77 -11.48
C GLN A 846 -13.19 32.66 -12.13
N VAL A 847 -12.56 31.61 -12.67
CA VAL A 847 -13.27 30.43 -13.20
C VAL A 847 -13.96 29.64 -12.09
N ARG A 848 -13.29 29.38 -10.97
CA ARG A 848 -13.91 28.71 -9.81
C ARG A 848 -15.11 29.50 -9.28
N LEU A 849 -14.96 30.82 -9.16
CA LEU A 849 -16.04 31.72 -8.77
C LEU A 849 -17.21 31.64 -9.78
N LEU A 850 -16.93 31.68 -11.08
CA LEU A 850 -17.95 31.50 -12.12
C LEU A 850 -18.72 30.18 -11.96
N HIS A 851 -18.01 29.07 -11.73
CA HIS A 851 -18.63 27.77 -11.55
C HIS A 851 -19.44 27.66 -10.24
N VAL A 852 -18.96 28.24 -9.13
CA VAL A 852 -19.73 28.32 -7.87
C VAL A 852 -21.05 29.06 -8.09
N ARG A 853 -21.01 30.19 -8.81
CA ARG A 853 -22.23 30.93 -9.17
C ARG A 853 -23.17 30.07 -10.01
N GLN A 854 -22.65 29.41 -11.05
CA GLN A 854 -23.45 28.52 -11.90
C GLN A 854 -24.05 27.34 -11.12
N GLY A 855 -23.28 26.76 -10.20
CA GLY A 855 -23.73 25.70 -9.30
C GLY A 855 -24.89 26.17 -8.42
N HIS A 856 -24.78 27.34 -7.82
CA HIS A 856 -25.84 27.93 -7.01
C HIS A 856 -27.07 28.29 -7.84
N GLU A 857 -26.89 29.05 -8.91
CA GLU A 857 -27.98 29.61 -9.70
C GLU A 857 -28.75 28.57 -10.50
N TYR A 858 -28.07 27.57 -11.05
CA TYR A 858 -28.68 26.58 -11.94
C TYR A 858 -28.82 25.20 -11.27
N LEU A 859 -27.87 24.78 -10.44
CA LEU A 859 -27.83 23.38 -9.95
C LEU A 859 -28.24 23.22 -8.48
N GLY A 860 -28.60 24.30 -7.78
CA GLY A 860 -29.05 24.26 -6.39
C GLY A 860 -27.93 23.97 -5.39
N GLN A 861 -26.68 24.23 -5.79
CA GLN A 861 -25.51 24.00 -4.94
C GLN A 861 -25.23 25.28 -4.12
N SER A 862 -25.57 25.27 -2.83
CA SER A 862 -25.19 26.37 -1.93
C SER A 862 -23.67 26.54 -1.87
N PRO A 863 -23.13 27.77 -1.88
CA PRO A 863 -21.73 27.97 -1.56
C PRO A 863 -21.48 27.42 -0.14
N PRO A 864 -20.38 26.68 0.08
CA PRO A 864 -20.08 26.13 1.40
C PRO A 864 -19.92 27.24 2.44
N ASP A 865 -20.40 27.00 3.66
CA ASP A 865 -20.22 27.93 4.78
C ASP A 865 -18.71 28.14 5.03
N PRO A 866 -18.21 29.40 5.07
CA PRO A 866 -16.83 29.70 5.44
C PRO A 866 -16.35 29.00 6.72
N LEU A 867 -17.24 28.84 7.72
CA LEU A 867 -16.92 28.12 8.94
C LEU A 867 -16.72 26.63 8.68
N ASP A 868 -17.55 26.01 7.84
CA ASP A 868 -17.40 24.59 7.47
C ASP A 868 -16.07 24.35 6.76
N LEU A 869 -15.70 25.23 5.83
CA LEU A 869 -14.40 25.17 5.15
C LEU A 869 -13.23 25.31 6.13
N ALA A 870 -13.32 26.25 7.08
CA ALA A 870 -12.31 26.44 8.12
C ALA A 870 -12.15 25.19 9.00
N TRP A 871 -13.25 24.49 9.31
CA TRP A 871 -13.18 23.21 10.02
C TRP A 871 -12.51 22.10 9.22
N VAL A 872 -12.73 22.05 7.90
CA VAL A 872 -12.02 21.11 7.02
C VAL A 872 -10.51 21.36 7.06
N ASP A 873 -10.08 22.62 6.95
CA ASP A 873 -8.67 22.97 7.00
C ASP A 873 -8.05 22.69 8.37
N LEU A 874 -8.78 22.94 9.46
CA LEU A 874 -8.30 22.61 10.80
C LEU A 874 -8.12 21.08 10.95
N CYS A 875 -9.09 20.27 10.51
CA CYS A 875 -8.96 18.82 10.53
C CYS A 875 -7.72 18.35 9.77
N GLN A 876 -7.47 18.94 8.60
CA GLN A 876 -6.30 18.64 7.82
C GLN A 876 -5.00 19.09 8.47
N ALA A 877 -4.96 20.28 9.06
CA ALA A 877 -3.79 20.77 9.78
C ALA A 877 -3.40 19.81 10.92
N ILE A 878 -4.39 19.25 11.64
CA ILE A 878 -4.15 18.23 12.66
C ILE A 878 -3.61 16.93 12.04
N PHE A 879 -4.07 16.51 10.85
CA PHE A 879 -3.49 15.34 10.14
C PHE A 879 -2.03 15.56 9.73
N CYS A 880 -1.61 16.80 9.51
CA CYS A 880 -0.23 17.15 9.17
C CYS A 880 0.72 17.18 10.38
N LEU A 881 0.21 17.02 11.61
CA LEU A 881 1.07 16.96 12.79
C LEU A 881 1.87 15.65 12.83
N ASN A 882 3.10 15.72 13.33
CA ASN A 882 3.92 14.52 13.54
C ASN A 882 3.21 13.49 14.42
N GLU A 883 2.44 13.92 15.43
CA GLU A 883 1.67 13.00 16.28
C GLU A 883 0.61 12.16 15.53
N PHE A 884 0.16 12.61 14.36
CA PHE A 884 -0.70 11.81 13.50
C PHE A 884 0.07 10.67 12.83
N LEU A 885 1.27 10.96 12.35
CA LEU A 885 2.11 10.05 11.56
C LEU A 885 3.04 9.18 12.41
N TYR A 886 3.29 9.55 13.66
CA TYR A 886 4.24 8.90 14.55
C TYR A 886 3.56 8.47 15.86
N ILE A 887 4.04 7.36 16.41
CA ILE A 887 3.71 6.91 17.76
C ILE A 887 4.98 6.89 18.59
N GLU A 888 4.88 7.39 19.81
CA GLU A 888 5.87 7.12 20.86
C GLU A 888 5.72 5.67 21.26
#